data_AF-A0A9D5P8D8-F1
#
_entry.id   AF-A0A9D5P8D8-F1
#
_cell.length_a   1.000
_cell.length_b   1.000
_cell.length_c   1.000
_cell.angle_alpha   90.00
_cell.angle_beta   90.00
_cell.angle_gamma   90.00
#
_symmetry.space_group_name_H-M   'P 1'
#
loop_
_entity.id
_entity.type
_entity.pdbx_description
1 polymer ?
#
loop_
_entity_poly.entity_id
_entity_poly.type
_entity_poly.pdbx_seq_one_letter_code
_entity_poly.pdbx_strand_id
1 'polypeptide(L)'
;MKKTLSTFWELLFCVCCYAINGDGSAGNPYQIGNVDELYEFASIVNEGSVAANGVLTADIVVNNLQPDLFDGNYEGVKLWDPICGKLVYYDGLFDGNGHSISGLVVSPNKDLFSFGFVGSCSEKSVIKNLIIKDSYFSAKNDIGVICGRNYGTIENCESYNSIVDGLEDPYGPPYRGGISGTNFNKIRHCYSTATIMSPEECIGGIAGYNSGTIAECGFCGVLVAKTAKTSAGGISFSNTGVIEDCYSAGSFEGDFKNVCGITKISYVKNCYYDSTKCHQTQKFSVPQPYNTKDFTSGKICFLLNSNSTGGSIVWHQDLSKDTLPLFVGKDVYQSSPCVGFYSNEKDSLEHDHEMENNVCVHCDYHVHKYQDLMCEICGKDQRLDDDGTFLIYTADDLYDFANQINEWQNLTLNAKLMNDIVVNDVDLSNTDSIADTLRMWIPIGVERLGVYNACFDGNGYSISGLFCKGSDWFYLGLFAENGPYSTIKNLKIVNSHFESEDIYGNAGSITANNKGVVVNCENYATVKGKNNVGGICGENRLATIYGCVNHGAIMTMDTRGEAGGITARNYQGLIERCGNEGYVTGSVAGGITGSSGKDKGDGPVSYPQINYCYNIGEITGKTYAGGLAGDDFYKISHCFNAGKVSGEQNYGSISGGKFETYLPDPDSVEVTKCFALVGCDSVLDGVEETSIPEPYDITVVDSATFASGAVAFMLNEGITDGTQPFYQTIEERKHALRAMVLPTDKLDCFPVLDSLHGTVYYNEEISVYYNYEMEPTDFQIVDSNKSNAVYVFGNRVVVPEINDKLMVYSIDGKLVRFTPVKTNSQNTEFVLDKGIYMIVVDGKTFKINIAK
;
A
#
# COMPACT_ATOMS: atom_id res chain seq x y z
N MET A 1 -3.95 67.90 31.35
CA MET A 1 -4.70 66.67 30.98
C MET A 1 -5.35 66.83 29.60
N LYS A 2 -4.56 66.95 28.52
CA LYS A 2 -5.07 66.97 27.12
C LYS A 2 -4.02 66.50 26.07
N LYS A 3 -2.99 65.77 26.52
CA LYS A 3 -1.84 65.35 25.69
C LYS A 3 -1.36 63.92 25.97
N THR A 4 -2.23 63.12 26.59
CA THR A 4 -2.00 61.72 27.03
C THR A 4 -3.21 60.83 26.74
N LEU A 5 -4.01 61.20 25.73
CA LEU A 5 -5.25 60.50 25.33
C LEU A 5 -5.34 60.20 23.83
N SER A 6 -4.50 60.79 22.97
CA SER A 6 -4.43 60.43 21.55
C SER A 6 -3.64 59.13 21.34
N THR A 7 -2.48 59.02 21.99
CA THR A 7 -1.56 57.87 21.90
C THR A 7 -2.12 56.56 22.46
N PHE A 8 -3.30 56.59 23.10
CA PHE A 8 -4.00 55.38 23.57
C PHE A 8 -5.10 54.90 22.60
N TRP A 9 -5.43 55.69 21.57
CA TRP A 9 -6.36 55.31 20.51
C TRP A 9 -5.62 54.87 19.24
N GLU A 10 -4.49 55.51 18.92
CA GLU A 10 -3.63 55.13 17.78
C GLU A 10 -3.00 53.73 17.97
N LEU A 11 -2.69 53.34 19.21
CA LEU A 11 -2.17 52.00 19.56
C LEU A 11 -3.24 50.90 19.56
N LEU A 12 -4.54 51.24 19.53
CA LEU A 12 -5.64 50.26 19.53
C LEU A 12 -6.20 50.00 18.12
N PHE A 13 -5.84 50.82 17.13
CA PHE A 13 -6.35 50.76 15.76
C PHE A 13 -5.41 50.08 14.75
N CYS A 14 -4.30 49.50 15.21
CA CYS A 14 -3.25 48.91 14.35
C CYS A 14 -2.90 47.44 14.71
N VAL A 15 -3.80 46.74 15.40
CA VAL A 15 -3.63 45.30 15.74
C VAL A 15 -4.81 44.45 15.23
N CYS A 16 -6.01 45.02 15.10
CA CYS A 16 -7.19 44.32 14.59
C CYS A 16 -7.36 44.38 13.05
N CYS A 17 -6.29 44.73 12.32
CA CYS A 17 -6.31 44.95 10.87
C CYS A 17 -5.31 44.06 10.09
N TYR A 18 -4.61 43.17 10.80
CA TYR A 18 -3.45 42.40 10.31
C TYR A 18 -3.35 41.01 10.95
N ALA A 19 -4.46 40.48 11.47
CA ALA A 19 -4.56 39.10 11.92
C ALA A 19 -5.30 38.29 10.85
N ILE A 20 -4.71 37.19 10.42
CA ILE A 20 -5.31 36.23 9.48
C ILE A 20 -6.73 35.81 9.92
N ASN A 21 -7.66 35.76 8.96
CA ASN A 21 -9.04 35.38 9.23
C ASN A 21 -9.16 33.87 9.46
N GLY A 22 -9.97 33.45 10.45
CA GLY A 22 -10.14 32.06 10.85
C GLY A 22 -9.65 31.81 12.29
N ASP A 23 -9.69 30.56 12.72
CA ASP A 23 -9.09 30.11 13.99
C ASP A 23 -8.26 28.81 13.86
N GLY A 24 -8.09 28.32 12.62
CA GLY A 24 -7.34 27.11 12.31
C GLY A 24 -8.08 25.80 12.60
N SER A 25 -9.32 25.84 13.10
CA SER A 25 -10.14 24.62 13.24
C SER A 25 -10.67 24.11 11.90
N ALA A 26 -11.15 22.87 11.85
CA ALA A 26 -11.75 22.29 10.64
C ALA A 26 -13.04 23.01 10.18
N GLY A 27 -13.76 23.66 11.09
CA GLY A 27 -14.96 24.44 10.77
C GLY A 27 -14.70 25.91 10.43
N ASN A 28 -13.48 26.41 10.68
CA ASN A 28 -13.07 27.80 10.48
C ASN A 28 -11.55 27.89 10.20
N PRO A 29 -11.05 27.25 9.12
CA PRO A 29 -9.63 27.24 8.79
C PRO A 29 -9.10 28.66 8.53
N TYR A 30 -7.79 28.83 8.68
CA TYR A 30 -7.14 30.10 8.37
C TYR A 30 -7.23 30.41 6.88
N GLN A 31 -7.87 31.52 6.53
CA GLN A 31 -8.08 31.98 5.16
C GLN A 31 -6.89 32.83 4.72
N ILE A 32 -6.17 32.33 3.72
CA ILE A 32 -4.91 32.89 3.25
C ILE A 32 -5.14 33.45 1.83
N GLY A 33 -5.19 34.77 1.69
CA GLY A 33 -5.38 35.47 0.42
C GLY A 33 -4.17 36.32 0.00
N ASN A 34 -3.14 36.46 0.85
CA ASN A 34 -1.94 37.24 0.52
C ASN A 34 -0.64 36.73 1.16
N VAL A 35 0.47 37.34 0.73
CA VAL A 35 1.86 36.98 1.08
C VAL A 35 2.26 37.23 2.54
N ASP A 36 1.50 38.00 3.30
CA ASP A 36 1.77 38.23 4.72
C ASP A 36 0.92 37.29 5.59
N GLU A 37 -0.35 37.05 5.23
CA GLU A 37 -1.17 35.97 5.81
C GLU A 37 -0.52 34.59 5.67
N LEU A 38 0.10 34.30 4.52
CA LEU A 38 0.79 33.02 4.27
C LEU A 38 1.97 32.82 5.23
N TYR A 39 2.67 33.90 5.59
CA TYR A 39 3.79 33.89 6.52
C TYR A 39 3.31 33.89 7.98
N GLU A 40 2.19 34.56 8.29
CA GLU A 40 1.55 34.50 9.60
C GLU A 40 1.09 33.07 9.91
N PHE A 41 0.43 32.40 8.96
CA PHE A 41 0.06 30.99 9.08
C PHE A 41 1.28 30.09 9.34
N ALA A 42 2.36 30.25 8.58
CA ALA A 42 3.59 29.50 8.78
C ALA A 42 4.21 29.75 10.17
N SER A 43 4.16 30.99 10.69
CA SER A 43 4.62 31.30 12.05
C SER A 43 3.74 30.63 13.11
N ILE A 44 2.41 30.75 13.01
CA ILE A 44 1.43 30.13 13.92
C ILE A 44 1.65 28.62 14.06
N VAL A 45 1.89 27.93 12.94
CA VAL A 45 2.17 26.48 12.91
C VAL A 45 3.55 26.17 13.48
N ASN A 46 4.60 26.89 13.06
CA ASN A 46 5.98 26.70 13.54
C ASN A 46 6.18 27.04 15.02
N GLU A 47 5.36 27.92 15.61
CA GLU A 47 5.36 28.26 17.03
C GLU A 47 4.62 27.22 17.91
N GLY A 48 3.99 26.21 17.30
CA GLY A 48 3.45 25.03 17.99
C GLY A 48 2.00 24.68 17.66
N SER A 49 1.31 25.47 16.82
CA SER A 49 -0.07 25.16 16.40
C SER A 49 -0.10 24.14 15.26
N VAL A 50 0.55 22.99 15.47
CA VAL A 50 0.88 22.01 14.41
C VAL A 50 -0.33 21.41 13.68
N ALA A 51 -1.50 21.43 14.32
CA ALA A 51 -2.77 20.95 13.76
C ALA A 51 -3.67 22.08 13.22
N ALA A 52 -3.13 23.29 13.00
CA ALA A 52 -3.90 24.39 12.46
C ALA A 52 -4.13 24.23 10.95
N ASN A 53 -5.39 24.30 10.54
CA ASN A 53 -5.81 24.16 9.16
C ASN A 53 -5.71 25.49 8.40
N GLY A 54 -5.30 25.43 7.14
CA GLY A 54 -5.20 26.58 6.24
C GLY A 54 -5.97 26.34 4.94
N VAL A 55 -6.52 27.41 4.36
CA VAL A 55 -7.16 27.38 3.04
C VAL A 55 -6.77 28.61 2.22
N LEU A 56 -6.34 28.40 0.97
CA LEU A 56 -6.08 29.51 0.06
C LEU A 56 -7.37 30.12 -0.48
N THR A 57 -7.39 31.44 -0.60
CA THR A 57 -8.52 32.23 -1.13
C THR A 57 -8.14 33.10 -2.35
N ALA A 58 -6.87 33.08 -2.74
CA ALA A 58 -6.33 33.72 -3.94
C ALA A 58 -4.98 33.07 -4.34
N ASP A 59 -4.52 33.35 -5.55
CA ASP A 59 -3.12 33.09 -5.94
C ASP A 59 -2.17 34.03 -5.19
N ILE A 60 -1.02 33.51 -4.73
CA ILE A 60 -0.06 34.24 -3.90
C ILE A 60 1.32 34.26 -4.56
N VAL A 61 1.76 35.45 -4.98
CA VAL A 61 3.12 35.68 -5.48
C VAL A 61 4.01 36.15 -4.32
N VAL A 62 4.97 35.32 -3.93
CA VAL A 62 5.90 35.60 -2.83
C VAL A 62 7.12 36.39 -3.31
N ASN A 63 7.71 35.96 -4.43
CA ASN A 63 8.74 36.68 -5.18
C ASN A 63 8.45 36.58 -6.69
N ASN A 64 8.92 37.55 -7.48
CA ASN A 64 8.88 37.46 -8.95
C ASN A 64 10.20 36.87 -9.45
N LEU A 65 10.27 35.55 -9.59
CA LEU A 65 11.49 34.82 -9.94
C LEU A 65 11.49 34.33 -11.40
N GLN A 66 12.69 34.00 -11.88
CA GLN A 66 12.90 33.09 -12.99
C GLN A 66 13.86 32.01 -12.46
N PRO A 67 13.37 30.86 -11.94
CA PRO A 67 14.19 29.91 -11.19
C PRO A 67 15.45 29.46 -11.93
N ASP A 68 15.37 29.19 -13.23
CA ASP A 68 16.50 28.74 -14.06
C ASP A 68 17.64 29.77 -14.18
N LEU A 69 17.38 31.03 -13.80
CA LEU A 69 18.35 32.12 -13.76
C LEU A 69 18.71 32.56 -12.33
N PHE A 70 18.21 31.87 -11.30
CA PHE A 70 18.53 32.18 -9.92
C PHE A 70 19.89 31.61 -9.53
N ASP A 71 20.87 32.48 -9.28
CA ASP A 71 22.26 32.14 -9.01
C ASP A 71 22.55 31.75 -7.55
N GLY A 72 21.52 31.64 -6.72
CA GLY A 72 21.62 31.42 -5.28
C GLY A 72 21.88 32.70 -4.47
N ASN A 73 21.83 33.89 -5.08
CA ASN A 73 21.92 35.14 -4.32
C ASN A 73 20.58 35.49 -3.64
N TYR A 74 20.52 35.30 -2.33
CA TYR A 74 19.33 35.61 -1.51
C TYR A 74 19.18 37.10 -1.15
N GLU A 75 20.06 38.00 -1.61
CA GLU A 75 19.94 39.44 -1.32
C GLU A 75 18.67 40.06 -1.94
N GLY A 76 17.78 40.59 -1.09
CA GLY A 76 16.52 41.21 -1.50
C GLY A 76 15.35 40.24 -1.73
N VAL A 77 15.55 38.93 -1.50
CA VAL A 77 14.54 37.88 -1.67
C VAL A 77 13.76 37.64 -0.36
N LYS A 78 12.43 37.51 -0.42
CA LYS A 78 11.62 37.03 0.74
C LYS A 78 11.80 35.51 0.85
N LEU A 79 12.69 35.06 1.73
CA LEU A 79 12.92 33.63 2.00
C LEU A 79 11.68 32.97 2.62
N TRP A 80 11.50 31.67 2.39
CA TRP A 80 10.50 30.82 3.04
C TRP A 80 11.17 29.93 4.09
N ASP A 81 10.64 29.95 5.32
CA ASP A 81 10.96 28.95 6.36
C ASP A 81 9.91 27.83 6.29
N PRO A 82 10.28 26.60 5.88
CA PRO A 82 9.35 25.48 5.74
C PRO A 82 8.50 25.21 7.00
N ILE A 83 7.19 25.05 6.79
CA ILE A 83 6.25 24.70 7.86
C ILE A 83 6.66 23.37 8.47
N CYS A 84 6.88 23.30 9.78
CA CYS A 84 7.34 22.09 10.48
C CYS A 84 8.70 21.53 9.95
N GLY A 85 9.65 22.41 9.60
CA GLY A 85 11.01 21.99 9.17
C GLY A 85 11.97 21.49 10.27
N LYS A 86 11.60 21.55 11.56
CA LYS A 86 12.52 21.42 12.72
C LYS A 86 12.21 20.23 13.65
N LEU A 87 12.22 19.00 13.15
CA LEU A 87 11.82 17.78 13.92
C LEU A 87 10.42 17.88 14.57
N VAL A 88 9.54 18.65 13.94
CA VAL A 88 8.12 18.75 14.26
C VAL A 88 7.37 18.26 13.04
N TYR A 89 6.17 17.70 13.22
CA TYR A 89 5.33 17.22 12.13
C TYR A 89 4.08 18.07 12.02
N TYR A 90 3.70 18.45 10.81
CA TYR A 90 2.40 19.09 10.54
C TYR A 90 1.29 18.05 10.70
N ASP A 91 0.23 18.39 11.46
CA ASP A 91 -0.88 17.51 11.86
C ASP A 91 -2.24 18.06 11.40
N GLY A 92 -2.22 19.09 10.54
CA GLY A 92 -3.39 19.80 10.03
C GLY A 92 -3.68 19.53 8.55
N LEU A 93 -4.73 20.17 8.06
CA LEU A 93 -5.17 20.17 6.67
C LEU A 93 -4.83 21.52 6.02
N PHE A 94 -4.08 21.48 4.92
CA PHE A 94 -3.82 22.62 4.05
C PHE A 94 -4.53 22.42 2.70
N ASP A 95 -5.56 23.22 2.44
CA ASP A 95 -6.34 23.19 1.20
C ASP A 95 -5.90 24.34 0.29
N GLY A 96 -5.17 24.02 -0.77
CA GLY A 96 -4.84 24.97 -1.82
C GLY A 96 -6.06 25.47 -2.60
N ASN A 97 -7.21 24.78 -2.52
CA ASN A 97 -8.49 25.21 -3.11
C ASN A 97 -8.41 25.55 -4.62
N GLY A 98 -7.45 24.94 -5.34
CA GLY A 98 -7.16 25.22 -6.75
C GLY A 98 -6.33 26.48 -7.02
N HIS A 99 -5.88 27.17 -5.97
CA HIS A 99 -4.98 28.31 -6.05
C HIS A 99 -3.50 27.91 -6.03
N SER A 100 -2.67 28.86 -6.46
CA SER A 100 -1.24 28.70 -6.62
C SER A 100 -0.42 29.63 -5.74
N ILE A 101 0.69 29.10 -5.20
CA ILE A 101 1.75 29.88 -4.55
C ILE A 101 2.95 29.93 -5.49
N SER A 102 3.52 31.11 -5.75
CA SER A 102 4.67 31.26 -6.64
C SER A 102 5.84 32.03 -6.07
N GLY A 103 7.06 31.66 -6.47
CA GLY A 103 8.28 32.34 -6.05
C GLY A 103 8.67 32.09 -4.59
N LEU A 104 8.37 30.92 -4.02
CA LEU A 104 8.97 30.51 -2.74
C LEU A 104 10.47 30.32 -2.92
N VAL A 105 11.27 30.78 -1.95
CA VAL A 105 12.73 30.56 -1.94
C VAL A 105 13.17 29.98 -0.61
N VAL A 106 13.51 28.69 -0.61
CA VAL A 106 14.06 27.99 0.56
C VAL A 106 15.57 27.90 0.41
N SER A 107 16.30 28.59 1.29
CA SER A 107 17.77 28.58 1.33
C SER A 107 18.32 27.45 2.23
N PRO A 108 19.54 26.93 1.97
CA PRO A 108 20.15 25.88 2.78
C PRO A 108 20.32 26.27 4.25
N ASN A 109 19.56 25.61 5.13
CA ASN A 109 19.55 25.91 6.56
C ASN A 109 19.88 24.66 7.39
N LYS A 110 21.05 24.68 8.05
CA LYS A 110 21.55 23.58 8.91
C LYS A 110 20.66 23.24 10.11
N ASP A 111 19.73 24.12 10.48
CA ASP A 111 18.82 23.92 11.61
C ASP A 111 17.49 23.27 11.17
N LEU A 112 17.33 22.92 9.88
CA LEU A 112 16.17 22.23 9.30
C LEU A 112 16.51 20.79 8.88
N PHE A 113 15.58 19.88 9.14
CA PHE A 113 15.73 18.44 8.87
C PHE A 113 15.06 17.97 7.58
N SER A 114 14.18 18.80 7.02
CA SER A 114 13.37 18.51 5.84
C SER A 114 12.88 19.82 5.22
N PHE A 115 12.79 19.87 3.90
CA PHE A 115 12.64 21.10 3.14
C PHE A 115 11.53 21.00 2.08
N GLY A 116 10.79 22.10 1.89
CA GLY A 116 9.66 22.20 0.96
C GLY A 116 8.78 23.38 1.35
N PHE A 117 7.54 23.41 0.86
CA PHE A 117 6.50 24.25 1.47
C PHE A 117 6.26 23.82 2.92
N VAL A 118 6.03 22.52 3.13
CA VAL A 118 6.11 21.84 4.42
C VAL A 118 7.44 21.08 4.52
N GLY A 119 8.05 21.05 5.70
CA GLY A 119 9.21 20.21 6.01
C GLY A 119 8.78 18.76 6.21
N SER A 120 8.13 18.46 7.34
CA SER A 120 7.62 17.11 7.64
C SER A 120 6.11 17.11 7.92
N CYS A 121 5.39 16.20 7.27
CA CYS A 121 3.99 15.87 7.58
C CYS A 121 3.90 14.68 8.55
N SER A 122 2.89 14.66 9.41
CA SER A 122 2.47 13.50 10.20
C SER A 122 1.51 12.61 9.41
N GLU A 123 1.13 11.47 10.00
CA GLU A 123 0.11 10.54 9.50
C GLU A 123 -1.29 11.16 9.32
N LYS A 124 -1.65 12.19 10.09
CA LYS A 124 -2.95 12.88 9.97
C LYS A 124 -2.93 14.05 9.01
N SER A 125 -1.74 14.44 8.53
CA SER A 125 -1.57 15.59 7.63
C SER A 125 -2.29 15.39 6.30
N VAL A 126 -2.95 16.43 5.82
CA VAL A 126 -3.53 16.46 4.47
C VAL A 126 -3.11 17.75 3.77
N ILE A 127 -2.27 17.65 2.74
CA ILE A 127 -1.99 18.76 1.82
C ILE A 127 -2.69 18.45 0.51
N LYS A 128 -3.62 19.31 0.07
CA LYS A 128 -4.38 19.04 -1.15
C LYS A 128 -4.70 20.27 -1.99
N ASN A 129 -5.07 20.04 -3.25
CA ASN A 129 -5.56 21.07 -4.19
C ASN A 129 -4.59 22.26 -4.39
N LEU A 130 -3.28 22.03 -4.20
CA LEU A 130 -2.27 23.09 -4.09
C LEU A 130 -1.30 23.06 -5.27
N ILE A 131 -1.20 24.18 -5.98
CA ILE A 131 -0.21 24.39 -7.04
C ILE A 131 0.95 25.20 -6.47
N ILE A 132 2.18 24.71 -6.54
CA ILE A 132 3.38 25.49 -6.24
C ILE A 132 4.17 25.66 -7.53
N LYS A 133 4.49 26.92 -7.87
CA LYS A 133 5.12 27.24 -9.16
C LYS A 133 6.25 28.25 -9.08
N ASP A 134 7.08 28.31 -10.11
CA ASP A 134 8.13 29.33 -10.30
C ASP A 134 9.02 29.55 -9.05
N SER A 135 9.29 28.47 -8.31
CA SER A 135 9.90 28.50 -6.96
C SER A 135 11.26 27.79 -6.92
N TYR A 136 12.09 28.11 -5.92
CA TYR A 136 13.46 27.60 -5.79
C TYR A 136 13.71 27.05 -4.38
N PHE A 137 14.07 25.78 -4.28
CA PHE A 137 14.33 25.11 -3.00
C PHE A 137 15.74 24.51 -3.02
N SER A 138 16.64 24.96 -2.14
CA SER A 138 18.02 24.46 -2.04
C SER A 138 18.33 23.93 -0.64
N ALA A 139 18.82 22.70 -0.56
CA ALA A 139 18.89 21.95 0.70
C ALA A 139 19.97 20.88 0.74
N LYS A 140 20.33 20.49 1.97
CA LYS A 140 21.15 19.31 2.27
C LYS A 140 20.29 18.09 2.59
N ASN A 141 19.43 18.15 3.61
CA ASN A 141 18.52 17.04 3.94
C ASN A 141 17.39 16.87 2.90
N ASP A 142 16.45 15.97 3.17
CA ASP A 142 15.36 15.59 2.25
C ASP A 142 14.51 16.79 1.82
N ILE A 143 14.19 16.83 0.52
CA ILE A 143 13.57 18.00 -0.12
C ILE A 143 12.59 17.60 -1.22
N GLY A 144 11.40 18.20 -1.17
CA GLY A 144 10.42 18.21 -2.26
C GLY A 144 9.57 19.47 -2.21
N VAL A 145 8.99 19.87 -3.34
CA VAL A 145 8.35 21.19 -3.46
C VAL A 145 7.14 21.33 -2.53
N ILE A 146 6.31 20.29 -2.40
CA ILE A 146 5.17 20.28 -1.48
C ILE A 146 5.63 19.91 -0.06
N CYS A 147 6.41 18.83 0.09
CA CYS A 147 6.86 18.34 1.40
C CYS A 147 8.30 17.80 1.38
N GLY A 148 9.07 17.94 2.46
CA GLY A 148 10.36 17.24 2.60
C GLY A 148 10.20 15.76 2.96
N ARG A 149 9.37 15.46 3.97
CA ARG A 149 9.04 14.10 4.42
C ARG A 149 7.52 13.92 4.60
N ASN A 150 6.90 13.09 3.77
CA ASN A 150 5.47 12.80 3.88
C ASN A 150 5.19 11.51 4.65
N TYR A 151 4.52 11.62 5.81
CA TYR A 151 3.88 10.48 6.49
C TYR A 151 2.35 10.51 6.36
N GLY A 152 1.76 11.54 5.75
CA GLY A 152 0.31 11.72 5.62
C GLY A 152 -0.17 11.59 4.17
N THR A 153 -1.18 12.38 3.80
CA THR A 153 -1.74 12.42 2.44
C THR A 153 -1.35 13.71 1.71
N ILE A 154 -0.77 13.57 0.53
CA ILE A 154 -0.64 14.64 -0.47
C ILE A 154 -1.52 14.29 -1.67
N GLU A 155 -2.47 15.15 -2.03
CA GLU A 155 -3.53 14.83 -2.99
C GLU A 155 -3.87 15.99 -3.92
N ASN A 156 -3.91 15.76 -5.24
CA ASN A 156 -4.27 16.82 -6.20
C ASN A 156 -3.35 18.06 -6.05
N CYS A 157 -2.04 17.83 -5.97
CA CYS A 157 -1.02 18.86 -5.80
C CYS A 157 -0.07 18.90 -6.99
N GLU A 158 0.30 20.11 -7.41
CA GLU A 158 1.17 20.34 -8.56
C GLU A 158 2.46 21.07 -8.18
N SER A 159 3.57 20.65 -8.79
CA SER A 159 4.89 21.28 -8.70
C SER A 159 5.35 21.71 -10.09
N TYR A 160 5.09 22.97 -10.44
CA TYR A 160 5.22 23.49 -11.80
C TYR A 160 6.43 24.43 -11.93
N ASN A 161 7.24 24.28 -12.98
CA ASN A 161 8.37 25.18 -13.31
C ASN A 161 9.23 25.60 -12.09
N SER A 162 9.51 24.66 -11.18
CA SER A 162 10.20 24.93 -9.90
C SER A 162 11.48 24.11 -9.81
N ILE A 163 12.47 24.60 -9.05
CA ILE A 163 13.78 23.97 -8.90
C ILE A 163 13.94 23.35 -7.53
N VAL A 164 14.39 22.10 -7.52
CA VAL A 164 14.89 21.39 -6.33
C VAL A 164 16.40 21.21 -6.47
N ASP A 165 17.14 22.07 -5.79
CA ASP A 165 18.59 22.20 -5.83
C ASP A 165 19.24 21.43 -4.66
N GLY A 166 19.51 20.14 -4.88
CA GLY A 166 20.21 19.30 -3.92
C GLY A 166 21.67 19.71 -3.72
N LEU A 167 22.12 19.75 -2.47
CA LEU A 167 23.53 19.93 -2.08
C LEU A 167 24.10 18.62 -1.47
N GLU A 168 25.43 18.53 -1.43
CA GLU A 168 26.18 17.38 -0.88
C GLU A 168 26.09 17.38 0.66
N ASP A 169 25.85 16.23 1.29
CA ASP A 169 25.80 16.06 2.75
C ASP A 169 26.79 14.98 3.26
N PRO A 170 27.70 15.32 4.17
CA PRO A 170 28.73 14.38 4.64
C PRO A 170 28.20 13.25 5.54
N TYR A 171 26.90 13.22 5.88
CA TYR A 171 26.33 12.23 6.82
C TYR A 171 25.49 11.12 6.16
N GLY A 172 25.10 11.25 4.89
CA GLY A 172 24.42 10.18 4.14
C GLY A 172 23.54 10.70 2.99
N PRO A 173 23.25 9.87 1.97
CA PRO A 173 22.59 10.29 0.74
C PRO A 173 21.15 10.77 0.99
N PRO A 174 20.84 12.06 0.76
CA PRO A 174 19.55 12.67 1.09
C PRO A 174 18.61 12.71 -0.13
N TYR A 175 17.32 12.48 0.09
CA TYR A 175 16.38 12.23 -0.98
C TYR A 175 15.87 13.51 -1.66
N ARG A 176 15.56 13.42 -2.97
CA ARG A 176 15.06 14.53 -3.81
C ARG A 176 13.82 14.11 -4.56
N GLY A 177 12.75 14.90 -4.54
CA GLY A 177 11.61 14.66 -5.42
C GLY A 177 10.80 15.89 -5.78
N GLY A 178 10.00 15.79 -6.85
CA GLY A 178 9.22 16.90 -7.37
C GLY A 178 8.04 17.28 -6.46
N ILE A 179 7.41 16.29 -5.83
CA ILE A 179 6.33 16.50 -4.86
C ILE A 179 6.88 16.40 -3.43
N SER A 180 7.56 15.28 -3.13
CA SER A 180 8.12 15.00 -1.80
C SER A 180 9.59 14.61 -1.84
N GLY A 181 10.37 14.87 -0.79
CA GLY A 181 11.71 14.26 -0.65
C GLY A 181 11.60 12.75 -0.41
N THR A 182 10.80 12.39 0.60
CA THR A 182 10.48 10.99 0.96
C THR A 182 8.96 10.81 1.12
N ASN A 183 8.45 9.63 0.80
CA ASN A 183 7.05 9.26 1.04
C ASN A 183 6.95 7.95 1.83
N PHE A 184 6.32 8.01 2.99
CA PHE A 184 6.02 6.86 3.86
C PHE A 184 4.53 6.48 3.82
N ASN A 185 3.66 7.32 3.24
CA ASN A 185 2.21 7.10 3.18
C ASN A 185 1.66 7.46 1.78
N LYS A 186 0.71 8.40 1.62
CA LYS A 186 -0.05 8.55 0.38
C LYS A 186 0.34 9.80 -0.42
N ILE A 187 0.74 9.61 -1.67
CA ILE A 187 0.77 10.66 -2.70
C ILE A 187 -0.16 10.21 -3.84
N ARG A 188 -1.17 11.01 -4.19
CA ARG A 188 -2.07 10.69 -5.32
C ARG A 188 -2.55 11.90 -6.11
N HIS A 189 -2.96 11.69 -7.37
CA HIS A 189 -3.40 12.76 -8.28
C HIS A 189 -2.39 13.91 -8.40
N CYS A 190 -1.08 13.65 -8.26
CA CYS A 190 -0.06 14.70 -8.19
C CYS A 190 0.76 14.82 -9.49
N TYR A 191 1.18 16.05 -9.81
CA TYR A 191 1.94 16.33 -11.02
C TYR A 191 3.20 17.17 -10.79
N SER A 192 4.31 16.83 -11.47
CA SER A 192 5.56 17.59 -11.35
C SER A 192 6.22 17.85 -12.71
N THR A 193 6.52 19.12 -12.98
CA THR A 193 7.42 19.55 -14.06
C THR A 193 8.71 20.16 -13.51
N ALA A 194 9.09 19.85 -12.27
CA ALA A 194 10.23 20.46 -11.60
C ALA A 194 11.59 20.03 -12.20
N THR A 195 12.56 20.95 -12.17
CA THR A 195 13.97 20.64 -12.43
C THR A 195 14.62 20.21 -11.12
N ILE A 196 14.99 18.94 -11.01
CA ILE A 196 15.44 18.31 -9.77
C ILE A 196 16.89 17.88 -9.93
N MET A 197 17.78 18.51 -9.16
CA MET A 197 19.23 18.37 -9.30
C MET A 197 19.85 17.77 -8.04
N SER A 198 20.80 16.84 -8.16
CA SER A 198 21.56 16.32 -7.00
C SER A 198 23.02 16.04 -7.34
N PRO A 199 23.96 16.22 -6.40
CA PRO A 199 25.31 15.66 -6.49
C PRO A 199 25.41 14.23 -5.94
N GLU A 200 24.34 13.72 -5.32
CA GLU A 200 24.30 12.46 -4.57
C GLU A 200 23.13 11.56 -5.02
N GLU A 201 23.05 10.37 -4.44
CA GLU A 201 22.15 9.30 -4.86
C GLU A 201 20.67 9.62 -4.55
N CYS A 202 19.74 8.98 -5.29
CA CYS A 202 18.30 8.96 -5.05
C CYS A 202 17.50 10.26 -5.39
N ILE A 203 17.40 10.57 -6.69
CA ILE A 203 16.41 11.51 -7.25
C ILE A 203 15.16 10.76 -7.74
N GLY A 204 13.96 11.27 -7.42
CA GLY A 204 12.70 10.83 -8.02
C GLY A 204 11.95 11.96 -8.74
N GLY A 205 11.20 11.67 -9.80
CA GLY A 205 10.31 12.67 -10.42
C GLY A 205 9.19 13.17 -9.49
N ILE A 206 8.66 12.28 -8.64
CA ILE A 206 7.64 12.54 -7.63
C ILE A 206 8.25 12.51 -6.21
N ALA A 207 8.93 11.42 -5.85
CA ALA A 207 9.56 11.26 -4.54
C ALA A 207 10.91 10.52 -4.62
N GLY A 208 11.95 10.98 -3.93
CA GLY A 208 13.29 10.35 -4.01
C GLY A 208 13.36 8.95 -3.37
N TYR A 209 12.59 8.77 -2.30
CA TYR A 209 12.29 7.50 -1.66
C TYR A 209 10.78 7.31 -1.50
N ASN A 210 10.29 6.10 -1.69
CA ASN A 210 8.92 5.69 -1.38
C ASN A 210 8.90 4.38 -0.59
N SER A 211 8.20 4.35 0.54
CA SER A 211 7.73 3.12 1.20
C SER A 211 6.21 3.05 1.34
N GLY A 212 5.50 4.12 1.01
CA GLY A 212 4.05 4.18 0.97
C GLY A 212 3.47 3.91 -0.41
N THR A 213 2.35 4.55 -0.73
CA THR A 213 1.69 4.49 -2.04
C THR A 213 1.91 5.78 -2.81
N ILE A 214 2.40 5.66 -4.04
CA ILE A 214 2.30 6.70 -5.08
C ILE A 214 1.33 6.18 -6.15
N ALA A 215 0.11 6.70 -6.17
CA ALA A 215 -0.92 6.31 -7.13
C ALA A 215 -1.20 7.48 -8.09
N GLU A 216 -1.57 7.24 -9.34
CA GLU A 216 -2.19 8.26 -10.20
C GLU A 216 -1.33 9.55 -10.32
N CYS A 217 -0.01 9.43 -10.50
CA CYS A 217 0.92 10.57 -10.54
C CYS A 217 1.72 10.68 -11.84
N GLY A 218 2.02 11.91 -12.27
CA GLY A 218 2.76 12.19 -13.50
C GLY A 218 4.00 13.06 -13.29
N PHE A 219 5.11 12.71 -13.94
CA PHE A 219 6.33 13.53 -13.99
C PHE A 219 6.69 13.92 -15.43
N CYS A 220 6.92 15.21 -15.67
CA CYS A 220 7.45 15.74 -16.93
C CYS A 220 8.44 16.92 -16.70
N GLY A 221 9.23 16.83 -15.64
CA GLY A 221 10.32 17.78 -15.37
C GLY A 221 11.67 17.33 -15.95
N VAL A 222 12.75 17.81 -15.36
CA VAL A 222 14.14 17.48 -15.73
C VAL A 222 14.87 16.93 -14.51
N LEU A 223 15.47 15.74 -14.60
CA LEU A 223 16.33 15.19 -13.55
C LEU A 223 17.80 15.41 -13.92
N VAL A 224 18.58 16.06 -13.06
CA VAL A 224 19.96 16.47 -13.36
C VAL A 224 20.98 15.85 -12.40
N ALA A 225 21.92 15.10 -12.95
CA ALA A 225 23.10 14.62 -12.24
C ALA A 225 24.19 15.70 -12.19
N LYS A 226 24.43 16.28 -11.01
CA LYS A 226 25.59 17.17 -10.78
C LYS A 226 26.89 16.37 -10.65
N THR A 227 26.83 15.08 -10.30
CA THR A 227 28.00 14.17 -10.30
C THR A 227 27.62 12.75 -10.72
N ALA A 228 28.61 11.98 -11.20
CA ALA A 228 28.48 10.56 -11.52
C ALA A 228 28.22 9.61 -10.31
N LYS A 229 27.98 10.16 -9.10
CA LYS A 229 27.36 9.39 -7.98
C LYS A 229 25.84 9.29 -8.14
N THR A 230 25.22 10.31 -8.74
CA THR A 230 23.76 10.53 -8.77
C THR A 230 23.03 9.35 -9.39
N SER A 231 21.87 8.98 -8.82
CA SER A 231 21.00 7.94 -9.36
C SER A 231 19.55 8.41 -9.37
N ALA A 232 18.81 8.13 -10.44
CA ALA A 232 17.48 8.71 -10.67
C ALA A 232 16.43 7.70 -11.14
N GLY A 233 15.19 7.91 -10.70
CA GLY A 233 14.00 7.19 -11.16
C GLY A 233 12.89 8.16 -11.58
N GLY A 234 12.23 7.86 -12.70
CA GLY A 234 11.24 8.76 -13.30
C GLY A 234 10.02 9.08 -12.44
N ILE A 235 9.69 8.26 -11.43
CA ILE A 235 8.75 8.56 -10.35
C ILE A 235 9.48 8.56 -9.00
N SER A 236 10.23 7.50 -8.71
CA SER A 236 11.05 7.37 -7.50
C SER A 236 12.25 6.47 -7.76
N PHE A 237 13.47 6.86 -7.38
CA PHE A 237 14.62 5.97 -7.56
C PHE A 237 14.58 4.76 -6.61
N SER A 238 14.21 4.98 -5.34
CA SER A 238 14.24 3.94 -4.31
C SER A 238 12.84 3.70 -3.77
N ASN A 239 12.27 2.54 -4.09
CA ASN A 239 10.89 2.19 -3.75
C ASN A 239 10.85 0.87 -3.00
N THR A 240 10.13 0.82 -1.88
CA THR A 240 9.82 -0.38 -1.10
C THR A 240 8.31 -0.56 -0.86
N GLY A 241 7.48 0.33 -1.43
CA GLY A 241 6.02 0.30 -1.32
C GLY A 241 5.34 0.10 -2.68
N VAL A 242 4.21 0.77 -2.88
CA VAL A 242 3.39 0.70 -4.10
C VAL A 242 3.62 1.92 -4.99
N ILE A 243 3.83 1.69 -6.28
CA ILE A 243 3.68 2.72 -7.32
C ILE A 243 2.69 2.20 -8.37
N GLU A 244 1.54 2.84 -8.53
CA GLU A 244 0.54 2.40 -9.51
C GLU A 244 -0.10 3.51 -10.33
N ASP A 245 -0.49 3.19 -11.57
CA ASP A 245 -1.25 4.08 -12.44
C ASP A 245 -0.53 5.45 -12.70
N CYS A 246 0.82 5.42 -12.71
CA CYS A 246 1.70 6.59 -12.81
C CYS A 246 2.49 6.66 -14.14
N TYR A 247 2.97 7.85 -14.53
CA TYR A 247 3.86 7.96 -15.70
C TYR A 247 5.03 8.95 -15.58
N SER A 248 6.10 8.66 -16.31
CA SER A 248 7.29 9.53 -16.41
C SER A 248 7.59 9.90 -17.87
N ALA A 249 7.40 11.17 -18.21
CA ALA A 249 7.71 11.75 -19.51
C ALA A 249 8.75 12.88 -19.45
N GLY A 250 9.50 12.98 -18.33
CA GLY A 250 10.58 13.95 -18.13
C GLY A 250 11.91 13.54 -18.75
N SER A 251 12.87 14.48 -18.81
CA SER A 251 14.24 14.25 -19.31
C SER A 251 15.24 13.96 -18.20
N PHE A 252 16.35 13.31 -18.58
CA PHE A 252 17.46 12.95 -17.70
C PHE A 252 18.75 13.54 -18.26
N GLU A 253 19.42 14.42 -17.50
CA GLU A 253 20.57 15.18 -17.95
C GLU A 253 21.80 14.99 -17.03
N GLY A 254 22.98 14.92 -17.63
CA GLY A 254 24.23 14.61 -16.93
C GLY A 254 24.57 13.11 -16.89
N ASP A 255 25.64 12.78 -16.18
CA ASP A 255 26.17 11.41 -16.05
C ASP A 255 25.63 10.76 -14.77
N PHE A 256 24.81 9.72 -14.90
CA PHE A 256 24.12 9.05 -13.79
C PHE A 256 24.71 7.65 -13.53
N LYS A 257 24.99 7.35 -12.25
CA LYS A 257 25.38 6.02 -11.75
C LYS A 257 24.32 4.95 -12.07
N ASN A 258 23.03 5.29 -11.93
CA ASN A 258 21.90 4.43 -12.29
C ASN A 258 20.72 5.29 -12.78
N VAL A 259 20.02 4.84 -13.82
CA VAL A 259 18.78 5.46 -14.33
C VAL A 259 17.70 4.40 -14.53
N CYS A 260 16.51 4.62 -13.99
CA CYS A 260 15.32 3.80 -14.22
C CYS A 260 14.10 4.65 -14.66
N GLY A 261 13.26 4.06 -15.52
CA GLY A 261 12.13 4.78 -16.14
C GLY A 261 11.02 5.19 -15.18
N ILE A 262 10.80 4.39 -14.12
CA ILE A 262 9.85 4.67 -13.03
C ILE A 262 10.56 4.50 -11.69
N THR A 263 11.03 3.28 -11.40
CA THR A 263 11.72 2.93 -10.16
C THR A 263 12.64 1.71 -10.29
N LYS A 264 13.30 1.34 -9.19
CA LYS A 264 14.32 0.28 -9.10
C LYS A 264 13.84 -1.00 -8.41
N ILE A 265 12.87 -0.92 -7.48
CA ILE A 265 12.51 -2.00 -6.53
C ILE A 265 10.98 -1.97 -6.23
N SER A 266 10.42 -3.12 -5.81
CA SER A 266 9.06 -3.35 -5.30
C SER A 266 7.89 -3.11 -6.28
N TYR A 267 6.65 -3.09 -5.77
CA TYR A 267 5.43 -3.30 -6.56
C TYR A 267 5.13 -2.12 -7.49
N VAL A 268 5.09 -2.38 -8.80
CA VAL A 268 4.74 -1.40 -9.83
C VAL A 268 3.62 -1.97 -10.71
N LYS A 269 2.48 -1.27 -10.77
CA LYS A 269 1.29 -1.64 -11.56
C LYS A 269 0.92 -0.53 -12.53
N ASN A 270 0.57 -0.88 -13.77
CA ASN A 270 0.01 0.05 -14.76
C ASN A 270 0.78 1.39 -14.95
N CYS A 271 2.11 1.35 -14.87
CA CYS A 271 2.97 2.54 -14.99
C CYS A 271 3.66 2.61 -16.36
N TYR A 272 4.04 3.81 -16.82
CA TYR A 272 4.59 4.02 -18.18
C TYR A 272 5.68 5.10 -18.26
N TYR A 273 6.72 4.93 -19.09
CA TYR A 273 7.77 5.94 -19.24
C TYR A 273 8.24 6.21 -20.69
N ASP A 274 8.64 7.45 -20.97
CA ASP A 274 9.14 7.90 -22.27
C ASP A 274 10.62 7.56 -22.45
N SER A 275 10.87 6.39 -23.03
CA SER A 275 12.19 5.84 -23.35
C SER A 275 13.03 6.69 -24.32
N THR A 276 12.44 7.69 -25.00
CA THR A 276 13.23 8.62 -25.83
C THR A 276 13.93 9.71 -25.01
N LYS A 277 13.43 9.98 -23.80
CA LYS A 277 13.97 10.98 -22.85
C LYS A 277 14.71 10.34 -21.68
N CYS A 278 14.43 9.06 -21.39
CA CYS A 278 15.04 8.28 -20.33
C CYS A 278 16.05 7.26 -20.88
N HIS A 279 17.34 7.62 -20.90
CA HIS A 279 18.42 6.69 -21.22
C HIS A 279 18.74 5.75 -20.03
N GLN A 280 17.98 4.66 -19.90
CA GLN A 280 18.21 3.66 -18.84
C GLN A 280 19.61 3.05 -18.93
N THR A 281 20.34 3.04 -17.81
CA THR A 281 21.70 2.49 -17.74
C THR A 281 21.76 1.06 -17.21
N GLN A 282 20.67 0.52 -16.65
CA GLN A 282 20.55 -0.87 -16.21
C GLN A 282 19.13 -1.41 -16.47
N LYS A 283 19.03 -2.71 -16.77
CA LYS A 283 17.75 -3.41 -16.98
C LYS A 283 17.08 -3.75 -15.64
N PHE A 284 16.40 -2.78 -15.03
CA PHE A 284 15.43 -3.03 -13.97
C PHE A 284 14.07 -3.31 -14.59
N SER A 285 13.42 -4.43 -14.25
CA SER A 285 12.17 -4.83 -14.91
C SER A 285 10.95 -4.34 -14.14
N VAL A 286 10.57 -3.05 -14.28
CA VAL A 286 9.18 -2.54 -14.48
C VAL A 286 9.28 -1.04 -14.88
N PRO A 287 8.46 -0.49 -15.80
CA PRO A 287 7.48 -1.10 -16.70
C PRO A 287 7.97 -1.09 -18.17
N GLN A 288 7.03 -1.27 -19.12
CA GLN A 288 7.30 -1.23 -20.56
C GLN A 288 7.82 0.15 -21.04
N PRO A 289 8.85 0.19 -21.92
CA PRO A 289 9.28 1.40 -22.59
C PRO A 289 8.28 1.83 -23.65
N TYR A 290 7.88 3.10 -23.62
CA TYR A 290 7.13 3.74 -24.70
C TYR A 290 7.88 4.96 -25.23
N ASN A 291 7.49 5.47 -26.39
CA ASN A 291 8.11 6.64 -27.02
C ASN A 291 7.18 7.86 -27.00
N THR A 292 7.69 9.06 -27.23
CA THR A 292 6.85 10.29 -27.18
C THR A 292 5.63 10.25 -28.11
N LYS A 293 5.65 9.46 -29.21
CA LYS A 293 4.47 9.27 -30.05
C LYS A 293 3.36 8.50 -29.33
N ASP A 294 3.70 7.48 -28.54
CA ASP A 294 2.70 6.74 -27.74
C ASP A 294 2.04 7.67 -26.73
N PHE A 295 2.86 8.47 -26.02
CA PHE A 295 2.38 9.48 -25.07
C PHE A 295 1.49 10.56 -25.71
N THR A 296 1.77 10.97 -26.95
CA THR A 296 0.97 11.98 -27.68
C THR A 296 -0.21 11.38 -28.45
N SER A 297 -0.28 10.06 -28.61
CA SER A 297 -1.33 9.37 -29.39
C SER A 297 -2.63 9.09 -28.62
N GLY A 298 -2.61 9.20 -27.29
CA GLY A 298 -3.69 8.71 -26.42
C GLY A 298 -3.44 7.30 -25.86
N LYS A 299 -2.55 6.50 -26.47
CA LYS A 299 -2.22 5.13 -26.03
C LYS A 299 -1.95 5.05 -24.52
N ILE A 300 -1.07 5.91 -24.01
CA ILE A 300 -0.69 5.88 -22.59
C ILE A 300 -1.83 6.32 -21.69
N CYS A 301 -2.65 7.29 -22.11
CA CYS A 301 -3.80 7.73 -21.32
C CYS A 301 -4.90 6.65 -21.25
N PHE A 302 -5.13 5.90 -22.34
CA PHE A 302 -6.02 4.73 -22.33
C PHE A 302 -5.49 3.60 -21.43
N LEU A 303 -4.20 3.26 -21.54
CA LEU A 303 -3.54 2.27 -20.69
C LEU A 303 -3.63 2.64 -19.20
N LEU A 304 -3.37 3.90 -18.85
CA LEU A 304 -3.49 4.40 -17.47
C LEU A 304 -4.92 4.31 -16.90
N ASN A 305 -5.96 4.21 -17.75
CA ASN A 305 -7.34 3.88 -17.33
C ASN A 305 -7.62 2.37 -17.33
N SER A 306 -6.57 1.55 -17.16
CA SER A 306 -6.61 0.07 -17.17
C SER A 306 -7.24 -0.53 -18.44
N ASN A 307 -7.12 0.14 -19.59
CA ASN A 307 -7.78 -0.21 -20.86
C ASN A 307 -9.33 -0.29 -20.77
N SER A 308 -9.96 0.33 -19.77
CA SER A 308 -11.42 0.29 -19.63
C SER A 308 -12.10 1.07 -20.75
N THR A 309 -13.08 0.45 -21.42
CA THR A 309 -13.85 1.17 -22.44
C THR A 309 -14.92 2.08 -21.88
N GLY A 310 -15.20 2.08 -20.57
CA GLY A 310 -16.14 3.02 -19.97
C GLY A 310 -16.09 3.08 -18.45
N GLY A 311 -16.94 3.92 -17.86
CA GLY A 311 -17.04 4.14 -16.41
C GLY A 311 -16.43 5.46 -15.95
N SER A 312 -16.10 5.56 -14.66
CA SER A 312 -15.39 6.72 -14.10
C SER A 312 -13.90 6.55 -14.34
N ILE A 313 -13.36 7.32 -15.28
CA ILE A 313 -11.93 7.37 -15.59
C ILE A 313 -11.21 8.44 -14.76
N VAL A 314 -9.88 8.32 -14.64
CA VAL A 314 -9.02 9.26 -13.89
C VAL A 314 -8.14 10.09 -14.83
N TRP A 315 -7.73 9.49 -15.95
CA TRP A 315 -6.84 10.12 -16.91
C TRP A 315 -7.60 10.51 -18.19
N HIS A 316 -7.41 11.74 -18.65
CA HIS A 316 -8.01 12.33 -19.84
C HIS A 316 -6.91 12.87 -20.77
N GLN A 317 -7.15 12.92 -22.08
CA GLN A 317 -6.23 13.52 -23.05
C GLN A 317 -6.97 13.98 -24.32
N ASP A 318 -7.00 15.29 -24.58
CA ASP A 318 -7.51 15.84 -25.84
C ASP A 318 -6.45 15.72 -26.94
N LEU A 319 -6.54 14.66 -27.75
CA LEU A 319 -5.56 14.32 -28.80
C LEU A 319 -5.37 15.41 -29.88
N SER A 320 -6.15 16.50 -29.86
CA SER A 320 -5.93 17.67 -30.71
C SER A 320 -4.98 18.72 -30.13
N LYS A 321 -4.61 18.61 -28.85
CA LYS A 321 -3.76 19.59 -28.12
C LYS A 321 -2.83 19.00 -27.05
N ASP A 322 -3.25 17.95 -26.34
CA ASP A 322 -2.57 17.49 -25.12
C ASP A 322 -1.50 16.46 -25.45
N THR A 323 -0.25 16.78 -25.10
CA THR A 323 0.90 15.93 -25.38
C THR A 323 1.10 14.79 -24.39
N LEU A 324 0.34 14.78 -23.29
CA LEU A 324 0.43 13.86 -22.16
C LEU A 324 -0.96 13.64 -21.53
N PRO A 325 -1.16 12.56 -20.74
CA PRO A 325 -2.33 12.38 -19.88
C PRO A 325 -2.49 13.50 -18.84
N LEU A 326 -3.74 13.84 -18.48
CA LEU A 326 -4.09 14.87 -17.48
C LEU A 326 -5.29 14.43 -16.64
N PHE A 327 -5.47 14.97 -15.43
CA PHE A 327 -6.65 14.68 -14.58
C PHE A 327 -7.94 15.38 -15.02
N VAL A 328 -7.86 16.31 -15.98
CA VAL A 328 -9.02 17.05 -16.52
C VAL A 328 -8.81 17.25 -18.02
N GLY A 329 -9.77 16.81 -18.85
CA GLY A 329 -9.63 16.91 -20.30
C GLY A 329 -10.80 16.34 -21.10
N LYS A 330 -10.49 15.71 -22.23
CA LYS A 330 -11.42 14.86 -22.98
C LYS A 330 -11.09 13.39 -22.74
N ASP A 331 -12.13 12.58 -22.76
CA ASP A 331 -12.03 11.12 -22.76
C ASP A 331 -11.42 10.65 -24.10
N VAL A 332 -10.66 9.56 -24.08
CA VAL A 332 -9.67 9.24 -25.15
C VAL A 332 -10.27 8.35 -26.25
N TYR A 333 -10.05 8.72 -27.51
CA TYR A 333 -10.46 7.95 -28.71
C TYR A 333 -9.44 8.06 -29.84
N GLN A 334 -9.18 6.95 -30.53
CA GLN A 334 -8.40 6.96 -31.77
C GLN A 334 -8.95 5.94 -32.77
N SER A 335 -9.58 6.36 -33.87
CA SER A 335 -9.76 5.53 -35.08
C SER A 335 -10.03 6.34 -36.36
N SER A 336 -9.24 6.05 -37.40
CA SER A 336 -9.48 6.20 -38.85
C SER A 336 -8.17 6.56 -39.59
N PRO A 337 -7.87 6.04 -40.79
CA PRO A 337 -8.57 4.96 -41.49
C PRO A 337 -8.07 3.56 -41.08
N CYS A 338 -6.92 3.44 -40.41
CA CYS A 338 -6.30 2.17 -39.92
C CYS A 338 -4.98 2.49 -39.17
N VAL A 339 -4.86 2.37 -37.82
CA VAL A 339 -3.59 2.32 -37.02
C VAL A 339 -3.84 2.22 -35.50
N GLY A 340 -3.98 0.99 -34.94
CA GLY A 340 -3.79 0.66 -33.51
C GLY A 340 -4.52 1.55 -32.48
N PHE A 341 -5.71 1.14 -32.06
CA PHE A 341 -6.79 2.07 -31.71
C PHE A 341 -7.37 1.91 -30.28
N TYR A 342 -7.80 3.02 -29.66
CA TYR A 342 -8.09 3.16 -28.21
C TYR A 342 -9.41 3.91 -27.94
N SER A 343 -10.12 3.66 -26.82
CA SER A 343 -11.47 4.22 -26.58
C SER A 343 -11.97 4.16 -25.12
N ASN A 344 -12.26 5.30 -24.47
CA ASN A 344 -13.03 5.41 -23.20
C ASN A 344 -14.55 5.65 -23.46
N GLU A 345 -15.10 4.94 -24.44
CA GLU A 345 -16.41 5.04 -25.15
C GLU A 345 -16.97 6.36 -25.67
N LYS A 346 -16.90 6.50 -27.00
CA LYS A 346 -17.89 7.19 -27.82
C LYS A 346 -18.21 6.33 -29.05
N ASP A 347 -19.02 5.31 -28.81
CA ASP A 347 -19.45 4.28 -29.77
C ASP A 347 -18.29 3.52 -30.44
N SER A 348 -17.26 3.20 -29.64
CA SER A 348 -16.34 2.04 -29.70
C SER A 348 -15.81 1.51 -31.05
N LEU A 349 -15.70 2.37 -32.06
CA LEU A 349 -14.63 2.37 -33.06
C LEU A 349 -14.50 1.15 -34.02
N GLU A 350 -15.59 0.75 -34.67
CA GLU A 350 -15.49 -0.07 -35.89
C GLU A 350 -14.83 0.70 -37.04
N HIS A 351 -13.97 0.04 -37.81
CA HIS A 351 -13.53 0.47 -39.14
C HIS A 351 -13.12 -0.74 -40.00
N ASP A 352 -13.37 -0.69 -41.31
CA ASP A 352 -12.96 -1.75 -42.24
C ASP A 352 -11.46 -1.62 -42.60
N HIS A 353 -10.73 -2.74 -42.55
CA HIS A 353 -9.39 -2.84 -43.14
C HIS A 353 -9.50 -3.04 -44.67
N GLU A 354 -8.84 -2.19 -45.46
CA GLU A 354 -8.71 -2.41 -46.91
C GLU A 354 -7.55 -3.38 -47.17
N MET A 355 -7.89 -4.63 -47.52
CA MET A 355 -6.94 -5.76 -47.55
C MET A 355 -6.43 -6.09 -48.96
N GLU A 356 -5.11 -6.17 -49.13
CA GLU A 356 -4.44 -6.76 -50.30
C GLU A 356 -3.45 -7.86 -49.85
N ASN A 357 -3.54 -9.06 -50.43
CA ASN A 357 -2.71 -10.22 -50.07
C ASN A 357 -2.67 -10.55 -48.56
N ASN A 358 -3.81 -10.41 -47.87
CA ASN A 358 -3.99 -10.56 -46.41
C ASN A 358 -3.27 -9.53 -45.53
N VAL A 359 -2.70 -8.46 -46.10
CA VAL A 359 -2.16 -7.29 -45.38
C VAL A 359 -3.06 -6.07 -45.64
N CYS A 360 -3.24 -5.19 -44.65
CA CYS A 360 -3.93 -3.92 -44.85
C CYS A 360 -3.06 -2.95 -45.67
N VAL A 361 -3.64 -2.24 -46.63
CA VAL A 361 -2.88 -1.28 -47.46
C VAL A 361 -2.60 0.06 -46.75
N HIS A 362 -3.18 0.26 -45.56
CA HIS A 362 -3.06 1.50 -44.77
C HIS A 362 -2.30 1.33 -43.44
N CYS A 363 -2.05 0.11 -42.95
CA CYS A 363 -1.25 -0.16 -41.75
C CYS A 363 -0.69 -1.60 -41.74
N ASP A 364 0.19 -1.92 -40.78
CA ASP A 364 0.84 -3.23 -40.67
C ASP A 364 -0.10 -4.38 -40.19
N TYR A 365 -1.40 -4.11 -40.00
CA TYR A 365 -2.39 -5.15 -39.74
C TYR A 365 -2.41 -6.17 -40.88
N HIS A 366 -2.41 -7.45 -40.53
CA HIS A 366 -2.55 -8.54 -41.48
C HIS A 366 -3.30 -9.70 -40.83
N VAL A 367 -4.08 -10.43 -41.62
CA VAL A 367 -4.75 -11.63 -41.14
C VAL A 367 -3.70 -12.71 -40.94
N HIS A 368 -3.36 -12.99 -39.68
CA HIS A 368 -2.37 -14.00 -39.34
C HIS A 368 -2.81 -15.37 -39.87
N LYS A 369 -2.04 -15.91 -40.81
CA LYS A 369 -2.13 -17.30 -41.26
C LYS A 369 -0.97 -18.07 -40.65
N TYR A 370 -1.28 -19.04 -39.78
CA TYR A 370 -0.29 -19.80 -39.03
C TYR A 370 -0.01 -21.15 -39.70
N GLN A 371 1.26 -21.53 -39.75
CA GLN A 371 1.74 -22.88 -40.03
C GLN A 371 2.71 -23.28 -38.93
N ASP A 372 2.56 -24.48 -38.36
CA ASP A 372 3.42 -24.98 -37.29
C ASP A 372 3.56 -23.97 -36.12
N LEU A 373 2.40 -23.41 -35.72
CA LEU A 373 2.19 -22.32 -34.75
C LEU A 373 2.80 -20.95 -35.10
N MET A 374 3.54 -20.81 -36.21
CA MET A 374 4.21 -19.57 -36.60
C MET A 374 3.46 -18.85 -37.73
N CYS A 375 3.31 -17.53 -37.66
CA CYS A 375 2.65 -16.76 -38.71
C CYS A 375 3.52 -16.68 -39.97
N GLU A 376 2.98 -17.10 -41.12
CA GLU A 376 3.66 -17.11 -42.43
C GLU A 376 4.12 -15.72 -42.91
N ILE A 377 3.54 -14.65 -42.38
CA ILE A 377 3.79 -13.26 -42.80
C ILE A 377 4.82 -12.57 -41.90
N CYS A 378 4.68 -12.70 -40.57
CA CYS A 378 5.47 -11.93 -39.59
C CYS A 378 6.34 -12.76 -38.64
N GLY A 379 6.22 -14.10 -38.64
CA GLY A 379 6.97 -14.97 -37.73
C GLY A 379 6.56 -14.90 -36.26
N LYS A 380 5.40 -14.33 -35.93
CA LYS A 380 4.80 -14.35 -34.58
C LYS A 380 4.30 -15.77 -34.25
N ASP A 381 4.63 -16.31 -33.07
CA ASP A 381 3.97 -17.52 -32.54
C ASP A 381 2.49 -17.17 -32.27
N GLN A 382 1.57 -18.07 -32.62
CA GLN A 382 0.13 -17.95 -32.40
C GLN A 382 -0.24 -17.76 -30.93
N ARG A 383 0.64 -18.18 -30.02
CA ARG A 383 0.53 -18.07 -28.58
C ARG A 383 1.19 -16.81 -28.04
N LEU A 384 1.49 -15.80 -28.86
CA LEU A 384 1.88 -14.48 -28.39
C LEU A 384 0.75 -13.47 -28.64
N ASP A 385 0.37 -12.71 -27.61
CA ASP A 385 -0.46 -11.51 -27.80
C ASP A 385 0.36 -10.38 -28.47
N ASP A 386 -0.25 -9.21 -28.68
CA ASP A 386 0.42 -8.09 -29.37
C ASP A 386 1.45 -7.35 -28.51
N ASP A 387 1.47 -7.56 -27.19
CA ASP A 387 2.51 -7.06 -26.28
C ASP A 387 3.63 -8.09 -26.03
N GLY A 388 3.52 -9.30 -26.61
CA GLY A 388 4.51 -10.38 -26.52
C GLY A 388 4.36 -11.30 -25.31
N THR A 389 3.18 -11.35 -24.68
CA THR A 389 2.86 -12.28 -23.59
C THR A 389 2.51 -13.67 -24.15
N PHE A 390 3.07 -14.72 -23.55
CA PHE A 390 2.82 -16.11 -23.95
C PHE A 390 1.49 -16.65 -23.38
N LEU A 391 0.56 -16.98 -24.27
CA LEU A 391 -0.81 -17.39 -24.00
C LEU A 391 -0.90 -18.91 -23.85
N ILE A 392 -1.20 -19.38 -22.64
CA ILE A 392 -1.22 -20.80 -22.29
C ILE A 392 -2.68 -21.29 -22.31
N TYR A 393 -3.02 -22.13 -23.30
CA TYR A 393 -4.36 -22.70 -23.46
C TYR A 393 -4.45 -24.16 -23.01
N THR A 394 -3.32 -24.87 -23.00
CA THR A 394 -3.23 -26.32 -22.75
C THR A 394 -2.04 -26.68 -21.86
N ALA A 395 -2.00 -27.94 -21.39
CA ALA A 395 -0.84 -28.48 -20.68
C ALA A 395 0.42 -28.52 -21.54
N ASP A 396 0.32 -28.68 -22.86
CA ASP A 396 1.51 -28.66 -23.73
C ASP A 396 2.07 -27.23 -23.88
N ASP A 397 1.22 -26.21 -23.95
CA ASP A 397 1.68 -24.81 -23.93
C ASP A 397 2.39 -24.44 -22.62
N LEU A 398 1.92 -24.97 -21.49
CA LEU A 398 2.56 -24.76 -20.18
C LEU A 398 3.97 -25.39 -20.13
N TYR A 399 4.16 -26.56 -20.75
CA TYR A 399 5.46 -27.20 -20.86
C TYR A 399 6.36 -26.48 -21.89
N ASP A 400 5.82 -26.00 -23.01
CA ASP A 400 6.56 -25.19 -23.99
C ASP A 400 7.02 -23.85 -23.38
N PHE A 401 6.20 -23.21 -22.55
CA PHE A 401 6.61 -22.04 -21.77
C PHE A 401 7.77 -22.40 -20.81
N ALA A 402 7.63 -23.48 -20.03
CA ALA A 402 8.68 -23.94 -19.12
C ALA A 402 9.99 -24.23 -19.86
N ASN A 403 9.93 -24.84 -21.05
CA ASN A 403 11.09 -25.09 -21.91
C ASN A 403 11.74 -23.80 -22.41
N GLN A 404 10.97 -22.76 -22.77
CA GLN A 404 11.52 -21.45 -23.18
C GLN A 404 12.28 -20.76 -22.04
N ILE A 405 11.83 -20.89 -20.79
CA ILE A 405 12.55 -20.35 -19.63
C ILE A 405 13.79 -21.21 -19.31
N ASN A 406 13.61 -22.52 -19.18
CA ASN A 406 14.66 -23.43 -18.69
C ASN A 406 15.74 -23.73 -19.76
N GLU A 407 15.37 -24.15 -20.97
CA GLU A 407 16.35 -24.54 -21.99
C GLU A 407 16.84 -23.33 -22.81
N TRP A 408 15.96 -22.36 -23.11
CA TRP A 408 16.28 -21.26 -24.04
C TRP A 408 16.59 -19.93 -23.33
N GLN A 409 16.58 -19.90 -21.99
CA GLN A 409 16.91 -18.75 -21.16
C GLN A 409 16.11 -17.47 -21.49
N ASN A 410 14.86 -17.60 -21.93
CA ASN A 410 13.96 -16.47 -22.20
C ASN A 410 13.36 -15.92 -20.88
N LEU A 411 14.22 -15.63 -19.90
CA LEU A 411 13.86 -15.36 -18.49
C LEU A 411 12.94 -14.14 -18.29
N THR A 412 12.78 -13.30 -19.31
CA THR A 412 11.93 -12.10 -19.32
C THR A 412 10.63 -12.27 -20.13
N LEU A 413 10.28 -13.50 -20.55
CA LEU A 413 9.02 -13.79 -21.24
C LEU A 413 7.84 -13.76 -20.25
N ASN A 414 6.92 -12.81 -20.42
CA ASN A 414 5.65 -12.83 -19.69
C ASN A 414 4.77 -13.98 -20.19
N ALA A 415 3.90 -14.51 -19.34
CA ALA A 415 2.89 -15.49 -19.73
C ALA A 415 1.54 -15.26 -19.05
N LYS A 416 0.47 -15.73 -19.69
CA LYS A 416 -0.91 -15.63 -19.22
C LYS A 416 -1.69 -16.91 -19.47
N LEU A 417 -2.39 -17.42 -18.45
CA LEU A 417 -3.33 -18.53 -18.64
C LEU A 417 -4.61 -18.04 -19.34
N MET A 418 -5.09 -18.86 -20.28
CA MET A 418 -6.30 -18.58 -21.07
C MET A 418 -7.44 -19.57 -20.80
N ASN A 419 -7.14 -20.68 -20.11
CA ASN A 419 -8.07 -21.71 -19.63
C ASN A 419 -7.55 -22.28 -18.29
N ASP A 420 -8.39 -23.03 -17.59
CA ASP A 420 -7.92 -24.02 -16.61
C ASP A 420 -7.05 -25.09 -17.28
N ILE A 421 -5.92 -25.42 -16.67
CA ILE A 421 -4.94 -26.37 -17.20
C ILE A 421 -4.97 -27.67 -16.40
N VAL A 422 -5.11 -28.81 -17.08
CA VAL A 422 -5.06 -30.16 -16.49
C VAL A 422 -3.88 -30.94 -17.06
N VAL A 423 -2.90 -31.28 -16.22
CA VAL A 423 -1.65 -31.95 -16.61
C VAL A 423 -1.73 -33.46 -16.40
N ASN A 424 -2.35 -33.91 -15.30
CA ASN A 424 -2.69 -35.31 -15.01
C ASN A 424 -4.12 -35.38 -14.44
N ASP A 425 -5.05 -35.99 -15.16
CA ASP A 425 -6.46 -36.12 -14.77
C ASP A 425 -6.68 -37.36 -13.86
N VAL A 426 -6.07 -37.33 -12.68
CA VAL A 426 -6.19 -38.36 -11.62
C VAL A 426 -6.08 -37.72 -10.23
N ASP A 427 -6.62 -38.38 -9.21
CA ASP A 427 -6.45 -37.98 -7.81
C ASP A 427 -4.97 -38.12 -7.37
N LEU A 428 -4.34 -36.99 -7.02
CA LEU A 428 -2.95 -36.95 -6.55
C LEU A 428 -2.81 -36.93 -5.03
N SER A 429 -3.87 -37.19 -4.26
CA SER A 429 -3.77 -37.28 -2.79
C SER A 429 -2.99 -38.51 -2.30
N ASN A 430 -2.78 -39.52 -3.15
CA ASN A 430 -1.99 -40.73 -2.86
C ASN A 430 -1.24 -41.26 -4.10
N THR A 431 -0.03 -40.75 -4.30
CA THR A 431 0.76 -40.97 -5.53
C THR A 431 1.54 -42.30 -5.57
N ASP A 432 1.73 -42.98 -4.43
CA ASP A 432 2.67 -44.11 -4.30
C ASP A 432 2.38 -45.33 -5.18
N SER A 433 1.15 -45.43 -5.72
CA SER A 433 0.72 -46.51 -6.62
C SER A 433 0.60 -46.12 -8.10
N ILE A 434 0.79 -44.83 -8.42
CA ILE A 434 0.56 -44.26 -9.75
C ILE A 434 1.74 -43.45 -10.32
N ALA A 435 2.73 -43.09 -9.50
CA ALA A 435 3.84 -42.18 -9.86
C ALA A 435 4.51 -42.49 -11.22
N ASP A 436 4.84 -43.76 -11.50
CA ASP A 436 5.47 -44.21 -12.76
C ASP A 436 4.62 -43.96 -14.03
N THR A 437 3.35 -43.57 -13.87
CA THR A 437 2.40 -43.29 -14.98
C THR A 437 2.09 -41.81 -15.18
N LEU A 438 2.59 -40.94 -14.29
CA LEU A 438 2.28 -39.51 -14.31
C LEU A 438 3.23 -38.73 -15.23
N ARG A 439 2.70 -37.71 -15.89
CA ARG A 439 3.49 -36.69 -16.58
C ARG A 439 4.19 -35.82 -15.53
N MET A 440 5.48 -36.07 -15.33
CA MET A 440 6.35 -35.32 -14.41
C MET A 440 6.43 -33.84 -14.80
N TRP A 441 6.25 -32.96 -13.81
CA TRP A 441 6.55 -31.53 -13.93
C TRP A 441 8.03 -31.25 -13.64
N ILE A 442 8.63 -30.34 -14.42
CA ILE A 442 9.95 -29.76 -14.14
C ILE A 442 9.72 -28.29 -13.77
N PRO A 443 10.08 -27.84 -12.55
CA PRO A 443 9.86 -26.46 -12.13
C PRO A 443 10.51 -25.43 -13.04
N ILE A 444 9.87 -24.27 -13.18
CA ILE A 444 10.34 -23.15 -14.02
C ILE A 444 11.39 -22.33 -13.26
N GLY A 445 12.51 -22.03 -13.90
CA GLY A 445 13.55 -21.16 -13.33
C GLY A 445 14.51 -21.88 -12.38
N VAL A 446 15.02 -23.05 -12.76
CA VAL A 446 16.00 -23.81 -11.95
C VAL A 446 17.40 -23.18 -11.97
N GLU A 447 18.06 -23.14 -10.80
CA GLU A 447 19.29 -22.39 -10.52
C GLU A 447 20.42 -22.54 -11.56
N ARG A 448 20.58 -23.74 -12.15
CA ARG A 448 21.64 -24.03 -13.14
C ARG A 448 21.36 -23.51 -14.55
N LEU A 449 20.11 -23.13 -14.83
CA LEU A 449 19.64 -22.76 -16.17
C LEU A 449 19.25 -21.28 -16.24
N GLY A 450 18.69 -20.73 -15.16
CA GLY A 450 18.37 -19.31 -15.04
C GLY A 450 17.16 -19.08 -14.15
N VAL A 451 17.05 -17.88 -13.58
CA VAL A 451 15.98 -17.52 -12.64
C VAL A 451 14.86 -16.78 -13.39
N TYR A 452 13.61 -17.19 -13.21
CA TYR A 452 12.48 -16.56 -13.91
C TYR A 452 12.26 -15.12 -13.44
N ASN A 453 12.14 -14.17 -14.36
CA ASN A 453 12.20 -12.74 -14.07
C ASN A 453 11.25 -11.91 -14.95
N ALA A 454 9.99 -12.36 -15.04
CA ALA A 454 8.90 -11.73 -15.77
C ALA A 454 7.55 -11.90 -15.04
N CYS A 455 6.44 -11.49 -15.65
CA CYS A 455 5.11 -11.68 -15.09
C CYS A 455 4.45 -12.98 -15.58
N PHE A 456 4.01 -13.84 -14.66
CA PHE A 456 3.14 -14.99 -14.95
C PHE A 456 1.75 -14.71 -14.35
N ASP A 457 0.73 -14.56 -15.20
CA ASP A 457 -0.63 -14.20 -14.81
C ASP A 457 -1.59 -15.39 -15.01
N GLY A 458 -2.04 -15.99 -13.91
CA GLY A 458 -3.07 -17.03 -13.94
C GLY A 458 -4.43 -16.54 -14.42
N ASN A 459 -4.66 -15.22 -14.50
CA ASN A 459 -5.86 -14.64 -15.07
C ASN A 459 -7.19 -15.13 -14.42
N GLY A 460 -7.12 -15.65 -13.19
CA GLY A 460 -8.21 -16.29 -12.45
C GLY A 460 -8.35 -17.80 -12.64
N TYR A 461 -7.60 -18.41 -13.57
CA TYR A 461 -7.62 -19.84 -13.87
C TYR A 461 -6.73 -20.68 -12.94
N SER A 462 -6.98 -21.98 -12.95
CA SER A 462 -6.23 -22.99 -12.20
C SER A 462 -5.22 -23.76 -13.07
N ILE A 463 -4.21 -24.32 -12.40
CA ILE A 463 -3.36 -25.39 -12.94
C ILE A 463 -3.52 -26.60 -12.03
N SER A 464 -3.72 -27.77 -12.62
CA SER A 464 -4.05 -28.99 -11.89
C SER A 464 -3.35 -30.24 -12.41
N GLY A 465 -3.20 -31.25 -11.55
CA GLY A 465 -2.49 -32.48 -11.87
C GLY A 465 -0.97 -32.30 -11.98
N LEU A 466 -0.36 -31.26 -11.40
CA LEU A 466 1.09 -31.13 -11.36
C LEU A 466 1.65 -32.19 -10.39
N PHE A 467 2.56 -33.03 -10.88
CA PHE A 467 3.26 -34.02 -10.08
C PHE A 467 4.77 -33.78 -10.16
N CYS A 468 5.39 -33.48 -9.03
CA CYS A 468 6.83 -33.22 -8.94
C CYS A 468 7.40 -33.84 -7.66
N LYS A 469 8.17 -34.93 -7.79
CA LYS A 469 8.74 -35.67 -6.66
C LYS A 469 10.19 -36.09 -6.95
N GLY A 470 11.05 -36.07 -5.93
CA GLY A 470 12.39 -36.67 -5.97
C GLY A 470 13.49 -35.80 -5.36
N SER A 471 14.75 -36.21 -5.58
CA SER A 471 15.96 -35.55 -5.07
C SER A 471 16.80 -34.81 -6.12
N ASP A 472 16.49 -34.95 -7.41
CA ASP A 472 17.28 -34.34 -8.50
C ASP A 472 17.11 -32.81 -8.58
N TRP A 473 16.12 -32.27 -7.88
CA TRP A 473 15.75 -30.86 -7.86
C TRP A 473 15.72 -30.33 -6.42
N PHE A 474 16.58 -29.37 -6.11
CA PHE A 474 16.62 -28.72 -4.78
C PHE A 474 15.42 -27.79 -4.53
N TYR A 475 14.73 -27.36 -5.59
CA TYR A 475 13.71 -26.31 -5.51
C TYR A 475 12.46 -26.77 -6.28
N LEU A 476 11.36 -27.03 -5.57
CA LEU A 476 10.10 -27.54 -6.13
C LEU A 476 8.94 -26.56 -6.05
N GLY A 477 8.15 -26.52 -7.13
CA GLY A 477 6.89 -25.79 -7.27
C GLY A 477 6.47 -25.71 -8.73
N LEU A 478 5.50 -24.85 -9.05
CA LEU A 478 5.32 -24.37 -10.43
C LEU A 478 6.63 -23.72 -10.91
N PHE A 479 7.23 -22.88 -10.06
CA PHE A 479 8.57 -22.31 -10.20
C PHE A 479 9.56 -22.93 -9.19
N ALA A 480 10.83 -23.02 -9.57
CA ALA A 480 11.94 -23.33 -8.66
C ALA A 480 12.42 -22.05 -7.96
N GLU A 481 12.87 -21.07 -8.74
CA GLU A 481 13.21 -19.74 -8.23
C GLU A 481 12.69 -18.65 -9.17
N ASN A 482 12.11 -17.61 -8.58
CA ASN A 482 11.67 -16.41 -9.27
C ASN A 482 12.40 -15.16 -8.72
N GLY A 483 12.91 -14.33 -9.62
CA GLY A 483 13.87 -13.27 -9.35
C GLY A 483 13.26 -11.96 -8.87
N PRO A 484 14.08 -10.98 -8.48
CA PRO A 484 13.63 -9.74 -7.85
C PRO A 484 12.80 -8.79 -8.72
N TYR A 485 12.61 -9.11 -10.00
CA TYR A 485 11.71 -8.38 -10.89
C TYR A 485 10.64 -9.29 -11.53
N SER A 486 10.34 -10.43 -10.91
CA SER A 486 9.24 -11.32 -11.30
C SER A 486 7.93 -10.98 -10.59
N THR A 487 6.80 -11.36 -11.21
CA THR A 487 5.47 -11.26 -10.58
C THR A 487 4.61 -12.45 -10.98
N ILE A 488 4.37 -13.38 -10.06
CA ILE A 488 3.53 -14.55 -10.27
C ILE A 488 2.18 -14.27 -9.60
N LYS A 489 1.06 -14.32 -10.34
CA LYS A 489 -0.21 -13.80 -9.82
C LYS A 489 -1.47 -14.52 -10.30
N ASN A 490 -2.58 -14.29 -9.59
CA ASN A 490 -3.96 -14.60 -9.98
C ASN A 490 -4.19 -16.08 -10.38
N LEU A 491 -3.57 -17.04 -9.69
CA LEU A 491 -3.55 -18.45 -10.11
C LEU A 491 -3.86 -19.42 -8.97
N LYS A 492 -4.56 -20.52 -9.27
CA LYS A 492 -4.90 -21.57 -8.29
C LYS A 492 -4.18 -22.88 -8.61
N ILE A 493 -3.42 -23.44 -7.68
CA ILE A 493 -2.83 -24.78 -7.83
C ILE A 493 -3.76 -25.80 -7.17
N VAL A 494 -4.34 -26.69 -7.97
CA VAL A 494 -5.42 -27.62 -7.57
C VAL A 494 -4.99 -29.07 -7.82
N ASN A 495 -5.43 -30.03 -6.99
CA ASN A 495 -5.17 -31.48 -7.17
C ASN A 495 -3.76 -31.78 -7.71
N SER A 496 -2.75 -31.34 -6.97
CA SER A 496 -1.34 -31.42 -7.34
C SER A 496 -0.50 -31.90 -6.16
N HIS A 497 0.72 -32.34 -6.43
CA HIS A 497 1.58 -32.97 -5.43
C HIS A 497 3.06 -32.63 -5.65
N PHE A 498 3.66 -31.96 -4.67
CA PHE A 498 5.07 -31.57 -4.66
C PHE A 498 5.76 -32.26 -3.48
N GLU A 499 6.84 -33.02 -3.72
CA GLU A 499 7.53 -33.81 -2.68
C GLU A 499 9.05 -33.81 -2.86
N SER A 500 9.73 -32.89 -2.16
CA SER A 500 11.20 -32.79 -2.20
C SER A 500 11.85 -33.81 -1.28
N GLU A 501 12.68 -34.68 -1.86
CA GLU A 501 13.42 -35.69 -1.10
C GLU A 501 14.85 -35.25 -0.73
N ASP A 502 15.28 -34.02 -1.06
CA ASP A 502 16.60 -33.52 -0.66
C ASP A 502 16.58 -32.81 0.70
N ILE A 503 17.63 -33.02 1.52
CA ILE A 503 17.75 -32.49 2.89
C ILE A 503 18.09 -31.00 2.99
N TYR A 504 18.33 -30.34 1.85
CA TYR A 504 18.41 -28.89 1.68
C TYR A 504 17.27 -28.35 0.81
N GLY A 505 16.35 -29.22 0.37
CA GLY A 505 15.36 -28.90 -0.66
C GLY A 505 14.20 -28.03 -0.15
N ASN A 506 13.95 -26.92 -0.84
CA ASN A 506 12.82 -26.03 -0.59
C ASN A 506 11.63 -26.41 -1.49
N ALA A 507 10.41 -26.28 -0.98
CA ALA A 507 9.18 -26.58 -1.71
C ALA A 507 8.07 -25.56 -1.39
N GLY A 508 7.35 -25.13 -2.44
CA GLY A 508 6.10 -24.39 -2.36
C GLY A 508 5.24 -24.68 -3.60
N SER A 509 3.92 -24.54 -3.55
CA SER A 509 3.10 -24.85 -4.74
C SER A 509 3.36 -23.87 -5.90
N ILE A 510 3.56 -22.60 -5.59
CA ILE A 510 3.82 -21.54 -6.57
C ILE A 510 5.32 -21.46 -6.86
N THR A 511 6.17 -21.37 -5.84
CA THR A 511 7.62 -21.22 -5.99
C THR A 511 8.36 -21.84 -4.81
N ALA A 512 9.56 -22.39 -5.02
CA ALA A 512 10.41 -22.80 -3.91
C ALA A 512 11.18 -21.62 -3.30
N ASN A 513 11.67 -20.69 -4.12
CA ASN A 513 12.41 -19.50 -3.68
C ASN A 513 11.80 -18.23 -4.30
N ASN A 514 11.16 -17.39 -3.49
CA ASN A 514 10.67 -16.08 -3.92
C ASN A 514 11.69 -14.97 -3.63
N LYS A 515 12.15 -14.27 -4.67
CA LYS A 515 12.90 -13.01 -4.56
C LYS A 515 12.12 -11.80 -5.07
N GLY A 516 10.97 -12.01 -5.72
CA GLY A 516 10.12 -10.99 -6.35
C GLY A 516 8.75 -10.84 -5.68
N VAL A 517 7.67 -10.87 -6.48
CA VAL A 517 6.29 -10.73 -5.99
C VAL A 517 5.47 -11.98 -6.32
N VAL A 518 4.76 -12.51 -5.33
CA VAL A 518 3.67 -13.49 -5.52
C VAL A 518 2.38 -12.87 -5.01
N VAL A 519 1.33 -12.79 -5.84
CA VAL A 519 0.10 -12.04 -5.48
C VAL A 519 -1.21 -12.68 -5.95
N ASN A 520 -2.20 -12.82 -5.06
CA ASN A 520 -3.50 -13.44 -5.34
C ASN A 520 -3.37 -14.89 -5.86
N CYS A 521 -2.56 -15.70 -5.18
CA CYS A 521 -2.34 -17.11 -5.52
C CYS A 521 -2.89 -18.05 -4.44
N GLU A 522 -3.55 -19.14 -4.86
CA GLU A 522 -4.18 -20.09 -3.95
C GLU A 522 -3.57 -21.50 -4.10
N ASN A 523 -3.33 -22.17 -2.97
CA ASN A 523 -2.89 -23.57 -2.95
C ASN A 523 -3.96 -24.51 -2.39
N TYR A 524 -4.36 -25.51 -3.19
CA TYR A 524 -5.18 -26.66 -2.78
C TYR A 524 -4.41 -27.99 -2.93
N ALA A 525 -3.10 -27.92 -3.20
CA ALA A 525 -2.23 -29.07 -3.45
C ALA A 525 -1.44 -29.48 -2.20
N THR A 526 -1.02 -30.75 -2.17
CA THR A 526 -0.16 -31.27 -1.11
C THR A 526 1.29 -30.86 -1.36
N VAL A 527 1.93 -30.25 -0.35
CA VAL A 527 3.36 -29.85 -0.42
C VAL A 527 4.13 -30.56 0.70
N LYS A 528 5.20 -31.24 0.31
CA LYS A 528 6.09 -32.00 1.18
C LYS A 528 7.55 -31.69 0.86
N GLY A 529 8.40 -31.77 1.87
CA GLY A 529 9.86 -31.63 1.72
C GLY A 529 10.62 -32.05 2.96
N LYS A 530 11.96 -32.01 2.93
CA LYS A 530 12.79 -32.28 4.13
C LYS A 530 13.38 -31.03 4.78
N ASN A 531 13.56 -29.93 4.04
CA ASN A 531 14.04 -28.66 4.60
C ASN A 531 12.90 -27.65 4.76
N ASN A 532 12.67 -26.78 3.78
CA ASN A 532 11.70 -25.68 3.85
C ASN A 532 10.44 -26.04 3.05
N VAL A 533 9.27 -26.12 3.69
CA VAL A 533 8.01 -26.50 3.04
C VAL A 533 6.91 -25.49 3.32
N GLY A 534 6.51 -24.69 2.34
CA GLY A 534 5.36 -23.79 2.48
C GLY A 534 4.22 -24.09 1.51
N GLY A 535 3.02 -23.58 1.77
CA GLY A 535 1.90 -23.73 0.83
C GLY A 535 2.08 -22.92 -0.44
N ILE A 536 2.54 -21.67 -0.33
CA ILE A 536 2.78 -20.78 -1.47
C ILE A 536 4.26 -20.79 -1.88
N CYS A 537 5.15 -20.61 -0.89
CA CYS A 537 6.58 -20.40 -1.08
C CYS A 537 7.44 -21.31 -0.17
N GLY A 538 8.64 -21.73 -0.59
CA GLY A 538 9.59 -22.37 0.32
C GLY A 538 10.35 -21.34 1.18
N GLU A 539 11.11 -20.46 0.54
CA GLU A 539 11.85 -19.34 1.17
C GLU A 539 11.50 -18.02 0.48
N ASN A 540 10.93 -17.07 1.24
CA ASN A 540 10.64 -15.71 0.80
C ASN A 540 11.78 -14.80 1.27
N ARG A 541 12.49 -14.12 0.37
CA ARG A 541 13.72 -13.38 0.72
C ARG A 541 13.83 -12.03 0.01
N LEU A 542 13.78 -10.94 0.79
CA LEU A 542 13.70 -9.54 0.31
C LEU A 542 12.54 -9.32 -0.68
N ALA A 543 11.43 -10.03 -0.44
CA ALA A 543 10.38 -10.30 -1.42
C ALA A 543 8.98 -10.19 -0.81
N THR A 544 7.96 -10.09 -1.66
CA THR A 544 6.56 -9.86 -1.25
C THR A 544 5.68 -11.07 -1.56
N ILE A 545 4.84 -11.46 -0.61
CA ILE A 545 3.68 -12.34 -0.82
C ILE A 545 2.43 -11.59 -0.35
N TYR A 546 1.43 -11.44 -1.22
CA TYR A 546 0.23 -10.63 -0.99
C TYR A 546 -1.05 -11.34 -1.41
N GLY A 547 -2.14 -11.30 -0.64
CA GLY A 547 -3.43 -11.82 -1.10
C GLY A 547 -3.49 -13.34 -1.32
N CYS A 548 -2.53 -14.11 -0.78
CA CYS A 548 -2.37 -15.53 -1.08
C CYS A 548 -2.95 -16.42 0.03
N VAL A 549 -3.57 -17.56 -0.33
CA VAL A 549 -4.24 -18.46 0.63
C VAL A 549 -3.82 -19.92 0.42
N ASN A 550 -3.55 -20.63 1.52
CA ASN A 550 -3.27 -22.06 1.52
C ASN A 550 -4.41 -22.86 2.16
N HIS A 551 -5.05 -23.71 1.35
CA HIS A 551 -6.00 -24.74 1.77
C HIS A 551 -5.36 -26.15 1.76
N GLY A 552 -4.20 -26.31 1.10
CA GLY A 552 -3.47 -27.57 0.93
C GLY A 552 -2.70 -28.04 2.18
N ALA A 553 -2.40 -29.34 2.25
CA ALA A 553 -1.69 -29.94 3.38
C ALA A 553 -0.16 -29.82 3.24
N ILE A 554 0.49 -29.26 4.26
CA ILE A 554 1.91 -28.89 4.30
C ILE A 554 2.66 -29.74 5.33
N MET A 555 3.69 -30.49 4.91
CA MET A 555 4.34 -31.49 5.76
C MET A 555 5.86 -31.56 5.57
N THR A 556 6.66 -31.31 6.63
CA THR A 556 8.09 -31.63 6.60
C THR A 556 8.39 -33.07 7.04
N MET A 557 9.30 -33.73 6.33
CA MET A 557 9.68 -35.13 6.54
C MET A 557 10.96 -35.31 7.40
N ASP A 558 11.74 -34.25 7.66
CA ASP A 558 12.94 -34.29 8.54
C ASP A 558 12.63 -33.77 9.95
N THR A 559 13.50 -34.13 10.91
CA THR A 559 13.56 -33.58 12.27
C THR A 559 13.97 -32.10 12.37
N ARG A 560 14.47 -31.50 11.28
CA ARG A 560 14.88 -30.09 11.20
C ARG A 560 14.04 -29.27 10.21
N GLY A 561 13.01 -29.87 9.63
CA GLY A 561 12.20 -29.21 8.62
C GLY A 561 11.34 -28.09 9.20
N GLU A 562 11.20 -27.01 8.43
CA GLU A 562 10.39 -25.83 8.76
C GLU A 562 9.18 -25.82 7.83
N ALA A 563 7.99 -25.63 8.41
CA ALA A 563 6.71 -25.64 7.71
C ALA A 563 5.93 -24.35 7.94
N GLY A 564 5.31 -23.81 6.89
CA GLY A 564 4.37 -22.70 7.04
C GLY A 564 3.22 -22.76 6.04
N GLY A 565 2.03 -22.26 6.40
CA GLY A 565 0.91 -22.24 5.46
C GLY A 565 1.22 -21.38 4.23
N ILE A 566 1.88 -20.24 4.39
CA ILE A 566 2.29 -19.38 3.26
C ILE A 566 3.74 -19.64 2.85
N THR A 567 4.71 -19.48 3.75
CA THR A 567 6.13 -19.72 3.48
C THR A 567 6.79 -20.52 4.60
N ALA A 568 7.81 -21.32 4.33
CA ALA A 568 8.56 -21.94 5.45
C ALA A 568 9.53 -20.95 6.10
N ARG A 569 10.15 -20.07 5.30
CA ARG A 569 11.01 -18.98 5.81
C ARG A 569 10.64 -17.63 5.22
N ASN A 570 10.74 -16.57 6.02
CA ASN A 570 10.59 -15.18 5.60
C ASN A 570 11.81 -14.34 6.00
N TYR A 571 12.79 -14.20 5.10
CA TYR A 571 14.01 -13.41 5.32
C TYR A 571 13.85 -11.98 4.81
N GLN A 572 13.57 -11.04 5.72
CA GLN A 572 13.39 -9.61 5.40
C GLN A 572 12.33 -9.33 4.31
N GLY A 573 11.33 -10.20 4.18
CA GLY A 573 10.23 -10.07 3.22
C GLY A 573 8.93 -9.61 3.87
N LEU A 574 8.01 -9.11 3.05
CA LEU A 574 6.65 -8.73 3.43
C LEU A 574 5.69 -9.88 3.11
N ILE A 575 4.93 -10.32 4.12
CA ILE A 575 3.74 -11.15 3.94
C ILE A 575 2.55 -10.33 4.39
N GLU A 576 1.62 -10.04 3.49
CA GLU A 576 0.47 -9.17 3.79
C GLU A 576 -0.82 -9.73 3.21
N ARG A 577 -1.93 -9.63 3.95
CA ARG A 577 -3.24 -10.14 3.53
C ARG A 577 -3.15 -11.58 3.02
N CYS A 578 -2.58 -12.49 3.81
CA CYS A 578 -2.44 -13.91 3.45
C CYS A 578 -3.10 -14.84 4.48
N GLY A 579 -3.60 -15.99 4.03
CA GLY A 579 -4.42 -16.90 4.85
C GLY A 579 -3.97 -18.36 4.84
N ASN A 580 -4.14 -19.06 5.95
CA ASN A 580 -3.99 -20.51 6.00
C ASN A 580 -5.22 -21.22 6.58
N GLU A 581 -5.74 -22.17 5.82
CA GLU A 581 -6.85 -23.06 6.15
C GLU A 581 -6.39 -24.52 6.14
N GLY A 582 -5.28 -24.82 5.45
CA GLY A 582 -4.68 -26.13 5.35
C GLY A 582 -3.98 -26.59 6.63
N TYR A 583 -3.83 -27.90 6.78
CA TYR A 583 -3.07 -28.52 7.87
C TYR A 583 -1.55 -28.30 7.64
N VAL A 584 -0.84 -27.85 8.67
CA VAL A 584 0.62 -27.58 8.61
C VAL A 584 1.34 -28.36 9.69
N THR A 585 2.37 -29.14 9.32
CA THR A 585 3.23 -29.82 10.30
C THR A 585 4.71 -29.84 9.92
N GLY A 586 5.56 -29.65 10.94
CA GLY A 586 7.01 -29.70 10.79
C GLY A 586 7.75 -29.85 12.11
N SER A 587 9.07 -29.62 12.10
CA SER A 587 9.81 -29.44 13.35
C SER A 587 9.55 -28.06 13.93
N VAL A 588 9.63 -27.04 13.07
CA VAL A 588 9.04 -25.72 13.26
C VAL A 588 7.80 -25.64 12.39
N ALA A 589 6.68 -25.15 12.92
CA ALA A 589 5.42 -25.02 12.17
C ALA A 589 4.69 -23.72 12.50
N GLY A 590 4.24 -22.97 11.50
CA GLY A 590 3.39 -21.80 11.70
C GLY A 590 2.25 -21.70 10.69
N GLY A 591 1.13 -21.07 11.06
CA GLY A 591 0.02 -20.88 10.12
C GLY A 591 0.40 -20.02 8.92
N ILE A 592 1.23 -18.98 9.09
CA ILE A 592 1.73 -18.15 7.99
C ILE A 592 3.17 -18.51 7.64
N THR A 593 4.07 -18.52 8.63
CA THR A 593 5.51 -18.78 8.40
C THR A 593 6.10 -19.80 9.36
N GLY A 594 7.02 -20.63 8.88
CA GLY A 594 7.84 -21.48 9.75
C GLY A 594 8.77 -20.63 10.61
N SER A 595 9.71 -19.90 9.98
CA SER A 595 10.55 -18.89 10.62
C SER A 595 10.52 -17.55 9.87
N SER A 596 10.93 -16.46 10.53
CA SER A 596 10.90 -15.09 9.99
C SER A 596 12.14 -14.26 10.40
N GLY A 597 13.34 -14.82 10.21
CA GLY A 597 14.59 -14.19 10.62
C GLY A 597 15.10 -13.04 9.73
N LYS A 598 16.25 -12.46 10.11
CA LYS A 598 17.03 -11.54 9.27
C LYS A 598 18.17 -12.28 8.55
N ASP A 599 18.44 -11.95 7.29
CA ASP A 599 19.64 -12.42 6.60
C ASP A 599 20.91 -11.73 7.17
N LYS A 600 22.04 -12.43 7.16
CA LYS A 600 23.31 -11.99 7.77
C LYS A 600 24.22 -11.25 6.78
N GLY A 601 23.67 -10.80 5.66
CA GLY A 601 24.34 -9.96 4.67
C GLY A 601 24.19 -8.47 4.94
N ASP A 602 25.22 -7.69 4.63
CA ASP A 602 25.23 -6.24 4.81
C ASP A 602 24.29 -5.53 3.82
N GLY A 603 23.15 -5.06 4.33
CA GLY A 603 22.16 -4.26 3.60
C GLY A 603 21.31 -3.41 4.56
N PRO A 604 20.55 -2.42 4.05
CA PRO A 604 19.70 -1.57 4.88
C PRO A 604 18.67 -2.39 5.67
N VAL A 605 18.39 -1.96 6.90
CA VAL A 605 17.54 -2.67 7.85
C VAL A 605 16.04 -2.53 7.53
N SER A 606 15.60 -3.25 6.51
CA SER A 606 14.21 -3.70 6.43
C SER A 606 14.06 -4.98 7.27
N TYR A 607 13.08 -5.01 8.16
CA TYR A 607 12.74 -6.18 8.96
C TYR A 607 11.57 -6.94 8.32
N PRO A 608 11.50 -8.28 8.46
CA PRO A 608 10.37 -9.03 7.92
C PRO A 608 9.07 -8.67 8.65
N GLN A 609 7.97 -8.65 7.90
CA GLN A 609 6.65 -8.25 8.40
C GLN A 609 5.57 -9.27 8.03
N ILE A 610 4.61 -9.46 8.94
CA ILE A 610 3.40 -10.27 8.74
C ILE A 610 2.21 -9.39 9.13
N ASN A 611 1.49 -8.87 8.14
CA ASN A 611 0.40 -7.90 8.34
C ASN A 611 -0.93 -8.44 7.80
N TYR A 612 -2.04 -8.21 8.50
CA TYR A 612 -3.39 -8.54 8.00
C TYR A 612 -3.57 -10.01 7.58
N CYS A 613 -2.86 -10.93 8.24
CA CYS A 613 -2.85 -12.35 7.90
C CYS A 613 -3.70 -13.20 8.86
N TYR A 614 -4.12 -14.39 8.44
CA TYR A 614 -4.94 -15.28 9.27
C TYR A 614 -4.55 -16.75 9.22
N ASN A 615 -4.82 -17.47 10.31
CA ASN A 615 -4.81 -18.92 10.34
C ASN A 615 -6.10 -19.50 10.94
N ILE A 616 -6.75 -20.40 10.20
CA ILE A 616 -7.82 -21.29 10.69
C ILE A 616 -7.44 -22.78 10.55
N GLY A 617 -6.33 -23.10 9.90
CA GLY A 617 -5.80 -24.46 9.75
C GLY A 617 -5.14 -25.00 11.03
N GLU A 618 -5.13 -26.33 11.20
CA GLU A 618 -4.48 -26.98 12.35
C GLU A 618 -2.95 -27.05 12.16
N ILE A 619 -2.20 -26.61 13.19
CA ILE A 619 -0.74 -26.49 13.19
C ILE A 619 -0.13 -27.48 14.18
N THR A 620 0.82 -28.31 13.73
CA THR A 620 1.50 -29.32 14.57
C THR A 620 3.02 -29.26 14.43
N GLY A 621 3.71 -28.70 15.41
CA GLY A 621 5.19 -28.63 15.46
C GLY A 621 5.81 -29.60 16.48
N LYS A 622 7.12 -29.88 16.35
CA LYS A 622 7.86 -30.74 17.30
C LYS A 622 8.79 -29.97 18.22
N THR A 623 9.32 -28.85 17.74
CA THR A 623 10.23 -27.97 18.49
C THR A 623 9.53 -26.65 18.80
N TYR A 624 8.90 -26.07 17.78
CA TYR A 624 8.17 -24.82 17.86
C TYR A 624 6.88 -24.89 17.02
N ALA A 625 5.75 -24.42 17.55
CA ALA A 625 4.49 -24.32 16.82
C ALA A 625 3.72 -23.03 17.16
N GLY A 626 3.40 -22.19 16.17
CA GLY A 626 2.63 -20.97 16.40
C GLY A 626 1.42 -20.85 15.49
N GLY A 627 0.38 -20.15 15.92
CA GLY A 627 -0.78 -19.87 15.08
C GLY A 627 -0.44 -19.09 13.81
N LEU A 628 0.60 -18.25 13.84
CA LEU A 628 1.08 -17.48 12.69
C LEU A 628 2.55 -17.73 12.38
N ALA A 629 3.43 -17.63 13.38
CA ALA A 629 4.88 -17.82 13.22
C ALA A 629 5.37 -18.99 14.08
N GLY A 630 6.08 -19.95 13.47
CA GLY A 630 6.64 -21.08 14.19
C GLY A 630 7.75 -20.66 15.15
N ASP A 631 8.81 -20.05 14.63
CA ASP A 631 9.98 -19.54 15.36
C ASP A 631 10.48 -18.19 14.80
N ASP A 632 11.42 -17.52 15.49
CA ASP A 632 12.14 -16.28 15.09
C ASP A 632 11.30 -15.26 14.28
N PHE A 633 10.69 -14.26 14.92
CA PHE A 633 9.91 -13.22 14.20
C PHE A 633 10.27 -11.80 14.61
N TYR A 634 9.90 -10.83 13.75
CA TYR A 634 10.12 -9.40 13.95
C TYR A 634 8.77 -8.67 14.15
N LYS A 635 8.06 -8.28 13.09
CA LYS A 635 6.76 -7.60 13.23
C LYS A 635 5.58 -8.47 12.78
N ILE A 636 4.60 -8.65 13.65
CA ILE A 636 3.31 -9.28 13.37
C ILE A 636 2.21 -8.30 13.78
N SER A 637 1.37 -7.85 12.84
CA SER A 637 0.33 -6.84 13.14
C SER A 637 -1.01 -7.16 12.49
N HIS A 638 -2.11 -6.85 13.18
CA HIS A 638 -3.47 -6.98 12.65
C HIS A 638 -3.78 -8.41 12.14
N CYS A 639 -3.32 -9.45 12.83
CA CYS A 639 -3.50 -10.84 12.40
C CYS A 639 -4.40 -11.63 13.37
N PHE A 640 -4.90 -12.80 12.95
CA PHE A 640 -5.59 -13.69 13.88
C PHE A 640 -5.32 -15.18 13.69
N ASN A 641 -5.37 -15.93 14.80
CA ASN A 641 -5.39 -17.39 14.79
C ASN A 641 -6.68 -17.93 15.42
N ALA A 642 -7.45 -18.68 14.63
CA ALA A 642 -8.51 -19.56 15.11
C ALA A 642 -8.22 -21.06 14.87
N GLY A 643 -7.09 -21.38 14.23
CA GLY A 643 -6.63 -22.73 14.03
C GLY A 643 -6.04 -23.34 15.31
N LYS A 644 -6.30 -24.64 15.52
CA LYS A 644 -5.73 -25.39 16.65
C LYS A 644 -4.21 -25.48 16.51
N VAL A 645 -3.46 -25.03 17.52
CA VAL A 645 -2.00 -25.21 17.60
C VAL A 645 -1.67 -26.40 18.50
N SER A 646 -0.58 -27.10 18.22
CA SER A 646 -0.09 -28.20 19.05
C SER A 646 1.42 -28.37 18.89
N GLY A 647 2.13 -28.57 20.01
CA GLY A 647 3.59 -28.75 20.02
C GLY A 647 4.06 -29.82 21.00
N GLU A 648 5.15 -30.51 20.68
CA GLU A 648 5.83 -31.43 21.63
C GLU A 648 6.74 -30.68 22.64
N GLN A 649 7.17 -29.45 22.31
CA GLN A 649 8.06 -28.62 23.13
C GLN A 649 7.43 -27.24 23.41
N ASN A 650 7.75 -26.21 22.63
CA ASN A 650 7.20 -24.86 22.80
C ASN A 650 6.12 -24.61 21.74
N TYR A 651 5.04 -23.94 22.12
CA TYR A 651 3.97 -23.55 21.20
C TYR A 651 3.11 -22.42 21.79
N GLY A 652 2.44 -21.69 20.91
CA GLY A 652 1.60 -20.56 21.29
C GLY A 652 0.51 -20.21 20.27
N SER A 653 -0.39 -19.33 20.71
CA SER A 653 -1.55 -18.87 19.95
C SER A 653 -1.18 -18.06 18.71
N ILE A 654 -0.06 -17.33 18.75
CA ILE A 654 0.45 -16.50 17.66
C ILE A 654 1.87 -16.93 17.28
N SER A 655 2.78 -17.01 18.25
CA SER A 655 4.16 -17.47 18.07
C SER A 655 4.42 -18.78 18.82
N GLY A 656 5.26 -19.66 18.27
CA GLY A 656 5.84 -20.78 19.02
C GLY A 656 7.24 -20.52 19.58
N GLY A 657 7.93 -19.50 19.05
CA GLY A 657 9.38 -19.31 19.16
C GLY A 657 9.87 -18.44 20.32
N LYS A 658 11.19 -18.26 20.36
CA LYS A 658 11.86 -17.29 21.26
C LYS A 658 12.35 -16.07 20.48
N PHE A 659 12.39 -14.92 21.15
CA PHE A 659 12.94 -13.68 20.58
C PHE A 659 14.47 -13.75 20.45
N GLU A 660 15.03 -13.24 19.34
CA GLU A 660 16.50 -13.07 19.20
C GLU A 660 17.03 -12.12 20.30
N THR A 661 17.67 -12.67 21.33
CA THR A 661 18.19 -11.91 22.48
C THR A 661 19.39 -10.99 22.18
N TYR A 662 19.66 -10.73 20.89
CA TYR A 662 20.76 -9.88 20.42
C TYR A 662 20.38 -9.02 19.20
N LEU A 663 19.18 -8.42 19.26
CA LEU A 663 18.75 -7.43 18.28
C LEU A 663 19.53 -6.13 18.45
N PRO A 664 20.02 -5.50 17.36
CA PRO A 664 20.73 -4.22 17.41
C PRO A 664 19.80 -3.01 17.62
N ASP A 665 18.48 -3.22 17.55
CA ASP A 665 17.44 -2.20 17.64
C ASP A 665 16.22 -2.78 18.39
N PRO A 666 15.83 -2.25 19.57
CA PRO A 666 14.71 -2.78 20.34
C PRO A 666 13.34 -2.50 19.70
N ASP A 667 13.21 -1.47 18.86
CA ASP A 667 11.93 -1.07 18.25
C ASP A 667 11.58 -1.93 17.01
N SER A 668 12.46 -2.89 16.67
CA SER A 668 12.37 -3.75 15.49
C SER A 668 11.44 -4.96 15.64
N VAL A 669 11.00 -5.29 16.86
CA VAL A 669 10.10 -6.43 17.13
C VAL A 669 8.80 -5.94 17.75
N GLU A 670 7.67 -6.48 17.28
CA GLU A 670 6.34 -6.01 17.65
C GLU A 670 5.30 -7.12 17.42
N VAL A 671 4.38 -7.29 18.38
CA VAL A 671 3.09 -7.98 18.14
C VAL A 671 1.98 -7.03 18.56
N THR A 672 1.14 -6.59 17.62
CA THR A 672 0.07 -5.64 17.92
C THR A 672 -1.25 -6.02 17.24
N LYS A 673 -2.38 -5.73 17.92
CA LYS A 673 -3.74 -5.91 17.38
C LYS A 673 -3.98 -7.35 16.88
N CYS A 674 -3.38 -8.33 17.55
CA CYS A 674 -3.48 -9.74 17.17
C CYS A 674 -4.57 -10.45 17.98
N PHE A 675 -5.29 -11.39 17.36
CA PHE A 675 -6.42 -12.08 17.99
C PHE A 675 -6.26 -13.60 17.99
N ALA A 676 -6.70 -14.25 19.06
CA ALA A 676 -6.61 -15.69 19.24
C ALA A 676 -7.95 -16.30 19.68
N LEU A 677 -8.32 -17.46 19.14
CA LEU A 677 -9.52 -18.20 19.59
C LEU A 677 -9.25 -18.93 20.92
N VAL A 678 -10.14 -18.79 21.89
CA VAL A 678 -10.10 -19.53 23.17
C VAL A 678 -9.92 -21.04 22.91
N GLY A 679 -8.80 -21.60 23.38
CA GLY A 679 -8.48 -23.02 23.22
C GLY A 679 -7.75 -23.39 21.92
N CYS A 680 -7.25 -22.40 21.16
CA CYS A 680 -6.18 -22.65 20.18
C CYS A 680 -4.82 -22.91 20.86
N ASP A 681 -4.71 -22.58 22.15
CA ASP A 681 -3.54 -22.65 23.02
C ASP A 681 -3.78 -23.55 24.26
N SER A 682 -2.73 -23.75 25.06
CA SER A 682 -2.86 -24.23 26.45
C SER A 682 -1.79 -23.69 27.42
N VAL A 683 -0.95 -22.76 26.96
CA VAL A 683 0.05 -22.00 27.74
C VAL A 683 0.21 -20.64 27.07
N LEU A 684 0.47 -19.58 27.85
CA LEU A 684 0.79 -18.23 27.36
C LEU A 684 2.01 -18.26 26.41
N ASP A 685 1.74 -18.22 25.10
CA ASP A 685 2.61 -18.07 23.91
C ASP A 685 4.04 -18.67 23.88
N GLY A 686 4.38 -19.61 24.78
CA GLY A 686 5.66 -20.34 24.76
C GLY A 686 6.91 -19.55 25.17
N VAL A 687 6.81 -18.22 25.36
CA VAL A 687 7.93 -17.35 25.70
C VAL A 687 8.24 -17.37 27.20
N GLU A 688 9.52 -17.34 27.56
CA GLU A 688 9.97 -17.00 28.92
C GLU A 688 9.75 -15.49 29.18
N GLU A 689 8.95 -15.13 30.20
CA GLU A 689 8.52 -13.75 30.53
C GLU A 689 9.64 -12.68 30.47
N THR A 690 10.88 -13.07 30.76
CA THR A 690 12.05 -12.18 30.77
C THR A 690 12.53 -11.71 29.39
N SER A 691 11.84 -12.05 28.30
CA SER A 691 12.26 -11.71 26.93
C SER A 691 11.15 -11.16 26.03
N ILE A 692 9.96 -10.88 26.56
CA ILE A 692 8.84 -10.32 25.78
C ILE A 692 9.15 -8.86 25.38
N PRO A 693 9.05 -8.48 24.10
CA PRO A 693 9.23 -7.11 23.63
C PRO A 693 8.00 -6.24 24.00
N GLU A 694 8.13 -4.94 23.88
CA GLU A 694 7.01 -4.00 24.04
C GLU A 694 6.91 -3.14 22.77
N PRO A 695 5.73 -3.04 22.11
CA PRO A 695 4.44 -3.62 22.51
C PRO A 695 4.26 -5.09 22.08
N TYR A 696 3.60 -5.85 22.94
CA TYR A 696 3.17 -7.24 22.71
C TYR A 696 1.72 -7.43 23.17
N ASP A 697 0.78 -7.33 22.23
CA ASP A 697 -0.67 -7.31 22.44
C ASP A 697 -1.37 -8.41 21.61
N ILE A 698 -1.91 -9.40 22.34
CA ILE A 698 -2.69 -10.52 21.80
C ILE A 698 -3.99 -10.63 22.60
N THR A 699 -5.13 -10.39 21.95
CA THR A 699 -6.45 -10.47 22.57
C THR A 699 -7.10 -11.83 22.29
N VAL A 700 -7.23 -12.66 23.33
CA VAL A 700 -7.89 -13.97 23.25
C VAL A 700 -9.41 -13.81 23.39
N VAL A 701 -10.18 -14.30 22.42
CA VAL A 701 -11.65 -14.18 22.36
C VAL A 701 -12.34 -15.49 21.98
N ASP A 702 -13.63 -15.62 22.27
CA ASP A 702 -14.40 -16.83 21.95
C ASP A 702 -14.94 -16.85 20.51
N SER A 703 -15.49 -18.00 20.10
CA SER A 703 -16.01 -18.18 18.73
C SER A 703 -17.27 -17.36 18.45
N ALA A 704 -18.01 -16.94 19.48
CA ALA A 704 -19.13 -16.02 19.31
C ALA A 704 -18.63 -14.59 19.01
N THR A 705 -17.54 -14.17 19.65
CA THR A 705 -16.88 -12.89 19.41
C THR A 705 -16.28 -12.83 18.00
N PHE A 706 -15.65 -13.92 17.53
CA PHE A 706 -15.24 -14.03 16.13
C PHE A 706 -16.45 -13.96 15.17
N ALA A 707 -17.50 -14.74 15.39
CA ALA A 707 -18.68 -14.78 14.52
C ALA A 707 -19.52 -13.48 14.53
N SER A 708 -19.37 -12.63 15.55
CA SER A 708 -20.08 -11.34 15.67
C SER A 708 -19.51 -10.22 14.79
N GLY A 709 -18.36 -10.43 14.14
CA GLY A 709 -17.67 -9.39 13.36
C GLY A 709 -16.87 -8.39 14.19
N ALA A 710 -16.96 -8.42 15.53
CA ALA A 710 -16.17 -7.54 16.40
C ALA A 710 -14.66 -7.63 16.09
N VAL A 711 -14.15 -8.85 15.85
CA VAL A 711 -12.73 -9.05 15.49
C VAL A 711 -12.40 -8.43 14.13
N ALA A 712 -13.21 -8.65 13.10
CA ALA A 712 -13.01 -8.04 11.78
C ALA A 712 -13.05 -6.50 11.85
N PHE A 713 -13.96 -5.93 12.65
CA PHE A 713 -14.01 -4.48 12.87
C PHE A 713 -12.73 -3.95 13.53
N MET A 714 -12.24 -4.61 14.60
CA MET A 714 -11.01 -4.20 15.28
C MET A 714 -9.77 -4.34 14.40
N LEU A 715 -9.69 -5.41 13.61
CA LEU A 715 -8.62 -5.63 12.62
C LEU A 715 -8.60 -4.59 11.48
N ASN A 716 -9.76 -3.99 11.19
CA ASN A 716 -9.92 -2.94 10.17
C ASN A 716 -9.74 -1.52 10.72
N GLU A 717 -9.58 -1.31 12.02
CA GLU A 717 -9.46 0.01 12.69
C GLU A 717 -10.55 1.07 12.36
N GLY A 718 -11.71 0.64 11.86
CA GLY A 718 -12.73 1.58 11.37
C GLY A 718 -12.42 2.18 9.98
N ILE A 719 -11.59 1.52 9.16
CA ILE A 719 -11.46 1.82 7.72
C ILE A 719 -12.77 1.48 7.02
N THR A 720 -13.29 2.43 6.23
CA THR A 720 -14.65 2.42 5.67
C THR A 720 -14.73 2.87 4.21
N ASP A 721 -13.59 3.21 3.59
CA ASP A 721 -13.50 3.79 2.24
C ASP A 721 -13.42 2.73 1.13
N GLY A 722 -13.65 1.46 1.46
CA GLY A 722 -13.49 0.32 0.56
C GLY A 722 -12.09 -0.30 0.58
N THR A 723 -11.08 0.31 1.23
CA THR A 723 -9.71 -0.21 1.26
C THR A 723 -9.43 -1.24 2.37
N GLN A 724 -10.41 -1.47 3.26
CA GLN A 724 -10.28 -2.32 4.44
C GLN A 724 -9.77 -3.75 4.12
N PRO A 725 -8.85 -4.31 4.93
CA PRO A 725 -8.28 -5.63 4.69
C PRO A 725 -9.26 -6.80 4.86
N PHE A 726 -10.07 -6.80 5.93
CA PHE A 726 -10.93 -7.92 6.28
C PHE A 726 -12.41 -7.65 6.00
N TYR A 727 -13.12 -8.71 5.68
CA TYR A 727 -14.55 -8.76 5.39
C TYR A 727 -15.19 -9.86 6.26
N GLN A 728 -16.46 -9.72 6.62
CA GLN A 728 -17.24 -10.74 7.31
C GLN A 728 -18.74 -10.51 7.10
N THR A 729 -19.45 -11.54 6.64
CA THR A 729 -20.90 -11.56 6.45
C THR A 729 -21.58 -12.00 7.74
N ILE A 730 -22.02 -11.03 8.55
CA ILE A 730 -22.59 -11.28 9.90
C ILE A 730 -24.12 -11.19 9.98
N GLU A 731 -24.79 -10.70 8.92
CA GLU A 731 -26.26 -10.64 8.85
C GLU A 731 -26.80 -11.04 7.46
N GLU A 732 -27.98 -11.68 7.43
CA GLU A 732 -28.73 -11.97 6.20
C GLU A 732 -29.30 -10.68 5.58
N ARG A 733 -28.84 -10.28 4.38
CA ARG A 733 -29.23 -9.01 3.73
C ARG A 733 -30.70 -9.00 3.26
N LYS A 734 -31.63 -8.57 4.13
CA LYS A 734 -33.08 -8.45 3.84
C LYS A 734 -33.46 -7.47 2.70
N HIS A 735 -32.54 -6.66 2.19
CA HIS A 735 -32.79 -5.65 1.14
C HIS A 735 -31.80 -5.73 -0.04
N ALA A 736 -31.58 -6.93 -0.58
CA ALA A 736 -30.85 -7.11 -1.85
C ALA A 736 -31.65 -6.56 -3.06
N LEU A 737 -31.52 -5.26 -3.34
CA LEU A 737 -32.20 -4.59 -4.46
C LEU A 737 -31.31 -3.55 -5.19
N ARG A 738 -30.00 -3.82 -5.32
CA ARG A 738 -29.13 -3.10 -6.29
C ARG A 738 -27.82 -3.73 -6.73
N ALA A 739 -27.34 -4.82 -6.13
CA ALA A 739 -26.19 -5.57 -6.64
C ALA A 739 -26.63 -6.69 -7.59
N MET A 740 -25.98 -6.83 -8.75
CA MET A 740 -26.20 -7.94 -9.72
C MET A 740 -25.30 -9.16 -9.46
N VAL A 741 -24.62 -9.21 -8.32
CA VAL A 741 -23.86 -10.37 -7.83
C VAL A 741 -24.56 -10.86 -6.57
N LEU A 742 -24.84 -12.16 -6.50
CA LEU A 742 -25.40 -12.80 -5.32
C LEU A 742 -24.27 -13.02 -4.30
N PRO A 743 -24.36 -12.46 -3.08
CA PRO A 743 -23.52 -12.92 -1.98
C PRO A 743 -23.82 -14.38 -1.65
N THR A 744 -22.92 -15.04 -0.92
CA THR A 744 -23.19 -16.32 -0.28
C THR A 744 -24.30 -16.15 0.77
N ASP A 745 -25.35 -16.98 0.72
CA ASP A 745 -26.45 -17.02 1.72
C ASP A 745 -26.01 -17.64 3.07
N LYS A 746 -24.75 -17.42 3.48
CA LYS A 746 -24.10 -18.08 4.61
C LYS A 746 -23.33 -17.06 5.43
N LEU A 747 -23.53 -17.09 6.74
CA LEU A 747 -22.78 -16.25 7.68
C LEU A 747 -21.35 -16.77 7.88
N ASP A 748 -20.42 -15.84 8.04
CA ASP A 748 -18.99 -16.12 8.17
C ASP A 748 -18.58 -16.25 9.65
N CYS A 749 -18.00 -17.39 10.02
CA CYS A 749 -17.57 -17.65 11.40
C CYS A 749 -16.34 -16.84 11.83
N PHE A 750 -15.55 -16.35 10.86
CA PHE A 750 -14.27 -15.67 11.04
C PHE A 750 -14.11 -14.56 9.98
N PRO A 751 -13.25 -13.55 10.22
CA PRO A 751 -12.88 -12.59 9.18
C PRO A 751 -12.21 -13.28 7.98
N VAL A 752 -12.53 -12.84 6.77
CA VAL A 752 -11.95 -13.31 5.49
C VAL A 752 -11.35 -12.14 4.72
N LEU A 753 -10.53 -12.44 3.71
CA LEU A 753 -9.86 -11.42 2.87
C LEU A 753 -10.57 -11.18 1.53
N ASP A 754 -11.67 -11.89 1.25
CA ASP A 754 -12.45 -11.77 0.01
C ASP A 754 -13.55 -10.72 0.12
N SER A 755 -13.38 -9.64 -0.66
CA SER A 755 -14.30 -8.50 -0.78
C SER A 755 -15.73 -8.81 -1.27
N LEU A 756 -16.02 -10.04 -1.70
CA LEU A 756 -17.40 -10.48 -2.00
C LEU A 756 -18.25 -10.67 -0.72
N HIS A 757 -17.61 -10.79 0.45
CA HIS A 757 -18.26 -10.92 1.75
C HIS A 757 -18.64 -9.54 2.34
N GLY A 758 -19.39 -9.52 3.45
CA GLY A 758 -19.86 -8.27 4.06
C GLY A 758 -18.74 -7.37 4.60
N THR A 759 -18.91 -6.04 4.57
CA THR A 759 -17.95 -5.09 5.18
C THR A 759 -18.15 -4.90 6.70
N VAL A 760 -18.90 -5.79 7.35
CA VAL A 760 -19.10 -5.90 8.82
C VAL A 760 -19.89 -4.74 9.47
N TYR A 761 -21.22 -4.85 9.53
CA TYR A 761 -22.13 -3.93 10.25
C TYR A 761 -22.99 -4.68 11.28
N TYR A 762 -23.07 -4.13 12.50
CA TYR A 762 -23.89 -4.60 13.61
C TYR A 762 -24.38 -3.38 14.42
N ASN A 763 -25.69 -3.19 14.55
CA ASN A 763 -26.21 -2.13 15.43
C ASN A 763 -27.62 -2.47 15.92
N GLU A 764 -27.73 -3.40 16.87
CA GLU A 764 -28.97 -3.63 17.64
C GLU A 764 -29.23 -2.45 18.59
N GLU A 765 -29.62 -1.33 17.98
CA GLU A 765 -29.83 0.02 18.54
C GLU A 765 -28.88 0.40 19.70
N ILE A 766 -27.70 0.88 19.29
CA ILE A 766 -26.70 1.65 20.06
C ILE A 766 -25.71 0.86 20.93
N SER A 767 -25.32 -0.35 20.49
CA SER A 767 -24.05 -1.00 20.90
C SER A 767 -23.26 -1.65 19.75
N VAL A 768 -23.37 -1.05 18.55
CA VAL A 768 -22.28 -0.69 17.61
C VAL A 768 -21.15 -1.68 17.27
N TYR A 769 -21.05 -2.01 15.98
CA TYR A 769 -19.85 -2.00 15.13
C TYR A 769 -20.26 -1.67 13.67
N TYR A 770 -19.53 -0.87 12.88
CA TYR A 770 -19.84 -0.71 11.44
C TYR A 770 -18.76 -0.03 10.59
N ASN A 771 -18.62 -0.46 9.33
CA ASN A 771 -17.70 0.11 8.34
C ASN A 771 -18.32 0.44 6.95
N TYR A 772 -19.22 1.40 6.75
CA TYR A 772 -20.67 1.40 7.02
C TYR A 772 -21.42 1.55 5.68
N GLU A 773 -22.74 1.34 5.61
CA GLU A 773 -23.62 2.20 4.78
C GLU A 773 -25.09 2.22 5.25
N MET A 774 -25.56 3.38 5.72
CA MET A 774 -26.95 3.70 6.11
C MET A 774 -27.18 5.23 5.99
N GLU A 775 -28.34 5.65 5.48
CA GLU A 775 -28.92 7.02 5.48
C GLU A 775 -30.44 6.88 5.15
N PRO A 776 -31.37 7.82 5.46
CA PRO A 776 -31.17 9.28 5.43
C PRO A 776 -31.86 10.10 6.55
N THR A 777 -32.04 9.58 7.77
CA THR A 777 -32.79 10.26 8.86
C THR A 777 -32.19 10.18 10.28
N ASP A 778 -31.04 9.52 10.46
CA ASP A 778 -31.08 8.29 11.25
C ASP A 778 -30.94 8.37 12.78
N PHE A 779 -31.20 9.56 13.40
CA PHE A 779 -32.20 9.78 14.47
C PHE A 779 -31.83 10.77 15.58
N GLN A 780 -32.79 11.62 15.99
CA GLN A 780 -32.72 12.55 17.16
C GLN A 780 -33.31 11.96 18.48
N ILE A 781 -32.68 12.26 19.64
CA ILE A 781 -32.94 11.61 20.95
C ILE A 781 -32.73 12.55 22.18
N VAL A 782 -33.28 12.23 23.36
CA VAL A 782 -33.25 13.09 24.58
C VAL A 782 -33.09 12.27 25.87
N ASP A 783 -32.37 12.81 26.86
CA ASP A 783 -32.08 12.23 28.20
C ASP A 783 -33.22 12.56 29.23
N SER A 784 -33.35 11.99 30.44
CA SER A 784 -32.37 11.25 31.24
C SER A 784 -32.88 10.21 32.24
N ASN A 785 -31.96 9.30 32.59
CA ASN A 785 -31.92 8.37 33.73
C ASN A 785 -32.96 7.22 33.74
N LYS A 786 -32.53 5.98 34.00
CA LYS A 786 -31.78 5.57 35.20
C LYS A 786 -30.29 5.20 35.03
N SER A 787 -29.79 5.15 33.80
CA SER A 787 -28.39 4.77 33.49
C SER A 787 -28.08 5.14 32.04
N ASN A 788 -28.09 6.44 31.73
CA ASN A 788 -28.21 6.98 30.36
C ASN A 788 -27.09 8.02 30.08
N ALA A 789 -26.65 8.26 28.84
CA ALA A 789 -27.43 8.97 27.83
C ALA A 789 -27.32 8.45 26.35
N VAL A 790 -28.39 7.82 25.90
CA VAL A 790 -29.14 8.05 24.64
C VAL A 790 -28.43 8.76 23.44
N TYR A 791 -28.33 8.08 22.26
CA TYR A 791 -27.57 8.48 21.05
C TYR A 791 -28.28 9.20 19.87
N VAL A 792 -27.56 9.99 19.03
CA VAL A 792 -28.09 10.62 17.78
C VAL A 792 -27.15 10.71 16.58
N PHE A 793 -27.80 10.72 15.41
CA PHE A 793 -27.32 10.92 14.06
C PHE A 793 -28.07 12.15 13.50
N GLY A 794 -27.35 13.24 13.24
CA GLY A 794 -27.91 14.59 13.10
C GLY A 794 -27.65 15.51 14.31
N ASN A 795 -28.57 15.59 15.28
CA ASN A 795 -28.68 16.74 16.23
C ASN A 795 -28.42 16.51 17.76
N ARG A 796 -27.82 15.41 18.24
CA ARG A 796 -27.33 15.09 19.64
C ARG A 796 -26.19 14.00 19.61
N VAL A 797 -25.92 13.15 20.64
CA VAL A 797 -24.62 12.38 20.83
C VAL A 797 -24.73 11.01 21.57
N VAL A 798 -23.77 10.06 21.39
CA VAL A 798 -23.74 8.50 21.59
C VAL A 798 -22.89 8.39 22.98
N VAL A 799 -23.29 7.50 23.94
CA VAL A 799 -22.39 6.59 24.74
C VAL A 799 -23.11 5.24 25.10
N PRO A 800 -22.47 4.04 25.09
CA PRO A 800 -22.02 3.39 26.35
C PRO A 800 -20.77 2.46 26.28
N GLU A 801 -20.10 2.24 27.42
CA GLU A 801 -19.11 1.14 27.65
C GLU A 801 -19.24 0.64 29.10
N ILE A 802 -18.95 -0.63 29.39
CA ILE A 802 -19.11 -1.23 30.73
C ILE A 802 -17.85 -2.02 31.16
N ASN A 803 -16.93 -1.34 31.85
CA ASN A 803 -16.65 -1.67 33.25
C ASN A 803 -15.97 -0.50 34.00
N ASP A 804 -16.66 -0.04 35.05
CA ASP A 804 -16.17 0.89 36.07
C ASP A 804 -15.72 2.32 35.66
N LYS A 805 -16.74 3.14 35.32
CA LYS A 805 -16.86 4.59 35.61
C LYS A 805 -16.12 5.58 34.69
N LEU A 806 -16.63 5.76 33.47
CA LEU A 806 -16.52 7.04 32.75
C LEU A 806 -17.87 7.47 32.16
N MET A 807 -18.10 8.78 32.06
CA MET A 807 -19.10 9.36 31.16
C MET A 807 -18.49 10.58 30.47
N VAL A 808 -18.88 10.80 29.22
CA VAL A 808 -18.38 11.90 28.37
C VAL A 808 -19.57 12.60 27.72
N TYR A 809 -19.56 13.93 27.71
CA TYR A 809 -20.56 14.74 27.00
C TYR A 809 -19.84 15.69 26.02
N SER A 810 -20.49 15.99 24.89
CA SER A 810 -20.12 17.11 24.04
C SER A 810 -20.83 18.38 24.53
N ILE A 811 -20.07 19.46 24.74
CA ILE A 811 -20.59 20.81 24.94
C ILE A 811 -19.86 21.71 23.95
N ASP A 812 -20.60 22.42 23.10
CA ASP A 812 -20.08 23.31 22.06
C ASP A 812 -18.99 22.64 21.19
N GLY A 813 -19.17 21.35 20.87
CA GLY A 813 -18.26 20.54 20.06
C GLY A 813 -17.05 19.95 20.78
N LYS A 814 -16.90 20.16 22.10
CA LYS A 814 -15.77 19.63 22.88
C LYS A 814 -16.19 18.60 23.92
N LEU A 815 -15.45 17.49 23.97
CA LEU A 815 -15.67 16.36 24.87
C LEU A 815 -15.13 16.66 26.28
N VAL A 816 -15.94 16.39 27.30
CA VAL A 816 -15.58 16.59 28.72
C VAL A 816 -15.88 15.33 29.53
N ARG A 817 -14.94 14.92 30.39
CA ARG A 817 -15.04 13.73 31.27
C ARG A 817 -15.65 14.09 32.63
N PHE A 818 -16.38 13.16 33.25
CA PHE A 818 -17.06 13.36 34.54
C PHE A 818 -16.84 12.21 35.52
N THR A 819 -16.73 12.54 36.82
CA THR A 819 -16.67 11.56 37.93
C THR A 819 -17.86 11.77 38.88
N PRO A 820 -18.71 10.74 39.11
CA PRO A 820 -19.83 10.84 40.06
C PRO A 820 -19.34 10.71 41.50
N VAL A 821 -19.90 11.51 42.41
CA VAL A 821 -19.48 11.58 43.82
C VAL A 821 -20.59 11.16 44.78
N LYS A 822 -21.87 11.35 44.43
CA LYS A 822 -23.01 10.83 45.20
C LYS A 822 -24.29 10.73 44.37
N THR A 823 -25.11 9.73 44.68
CA THR A 823 -26.39 9.47 44.00
C THR A 823 -27.44 9.06 45.03
N ASN A 824 -28.67 9.57 44.88
CA ASN A 824 -29.86 9.04 45.55
C ASN A 824 -31.07 9.07 44.59
N SER A 825 -32.27 8.73 45.06
CA SER A 825 -33.47 8.61 44.21
C SER A 825 -34.04 9.92 43.66
N GLN A 826 -33.43 11.08 43.95
CA GLN A 826 -33.85 12.38 43.41
C GLN A 826 -32.69 13.26 42.91
N ASN A 827 -31.49 13.13 43.48
CA ASN A 827 -30.31 13.96 43.16
C ASN A 827 -29.09 13.12 42.78
N THR A 828 -28.29 13.61 41.82
CA THR A 828 -26.94 13.12 41.52
C THR A 828 -25.94 14.28 41.56
N GLU A 829 -24.79 14.06 42.20
CA GLU A 829 -23.70 15.01 42.38
C GLU A 829 -22.47 14.58 41.57
N PHE A 830 -22.00 15.46 40.68
CA PHE A 830 -20.78 15.28 39.89
C PHE A 830 -19.74 16.33 40.27
N VAL A 831 -18.47 15.93 40.30
CA VAL A 831 -17.33 16.84 40.44
C VAL A 831 -16.56 16.87 39.11
N LEU A 832 -16.36 18.06 38.58
CA LEU A 832 -15.39 18.29 37.52
C LEU A 832 -14.01 18.58 38.14
N ASP A 833 -12.95 18.18 37.42
CA ASP A 833 -11.61 18.67 37.73
C ASP A 833 -11.60 20.21 37.72
N LYS A 834 -10.84 20.80 38.65
CA LYS A 834 -10.85 22.23 39.01
C LYS A 834 -12.15 22.76 39.65
N GLY A 835 -13.03 21.90 40.18
CA GLY A 835 -13.95 22.26 41.27
C GLY A 835 -15.28 22.91 40.87
N ILE A 836 -15.76 22.70 39.65
CA ILE A 836 -17.13 23.06 39.24
C ILE A 836 -18.09 21.93 39.64
N TYR A 837 -19.26 22.30 40.16
CA TYR A 837 -20.30 21.35 40.60
C TYR A 837 -21.52 21.41 39.67
N MET A 838 -22.04 20.25 39.29
CA MET A 838 -23.37 20.13 38.69
C MET A 838 -24.29 19.35 39.62
N ILE A 839 -25.53 19.86 39.76
CA ILE A 839 -26.61 19.20 40.48
C ILE A 839 -27.82 19.12 39.55
N VAL A 840 -28.40 17.93 39.42
CA VAL A 840 -29.70 17.71 38.79
C VAL A 840 -30.75 17.57 39.88
N VAL A 841 -31.84 18.35 39.76
CA VAL A 841 -33.00 18.29 40.66
C VAL A 841 -34.27 18.32 39.82
N ASP A 842 -35.19 17.37 40.03
CA ASP A 842 -36.48 17.24 39.33
C ASP A 842 -36.37 17.42 37.79
N GLY A 843 -35.38 16.77 37.19
CA GLY A 843 -35.14 16.80 35.74
C GLY A 843 -34.58 18.12 35.19
N LYS A 844 -34.05 19.00 36.04
CA LYS A 844 -33.41 20.27 35.63
C LYS A 844 -31.96 20.32 36.08
N THR A 845 -31.08 20.67 35.15
CA THR A 845 -29.63 20.75 35.34
C THR A 845 -29.21 22.14 35.81
N PHE A 846 -28.52 22.23 36.95
CA PHE A 846 -28.01 23.49 37.50
C PHE A 846 -26.48 23.47 37.53
N LYS A 847 -25.87 24.43 36.82
CA LYS A 847 -24.40 24.63 36.75
C LYS A 847 -23.97 25.59 37.86
N ILE A 848 -23.34 25.06 38.91
CA ILE A 848 -22.91 25.85 40.07
C ILE A 848 -21.41 26.16 39.94
N ASN A 849 -21.11 27.44 39.70
CA ASN A 849 -19.75 27.96 39.65
C ASN A 849 -19.37 28.57 41.00
N ILE A 850 -18.68 27.80 41.85
CA ILE A 850 -18.24 28.26 43.19
C ILE A 850 -16.97 29.13 43.06
N ALA A 851 -17.15 30.29 42.45
CA ALA A 851 -16.18 31.38 42.36
C ALA A 851 -16.77 32.75 42.76
N LYS A 852 -18.00 32.76 43.28
CA LYS A 852 -18.71 33.88 43.92
C LYS A 852 -19.64 33.37 45.01
#